data_AF-A0A0A2WJ87-F1
#
_entry.id   AF-A0A0A2WJ87-F1
#
_cell.length_a   1.000
_cell.length_b   1.000
_cell.length_c   1.000
_cell.angle_alpha   90.00
_cell.angle_beta   90.00
_cell.angle_gamma   90.00
#
_symmetry.space_group_name_H-M   'P 1'
#
loop_
_entity.id
_entity.type
_entity.pdbx_description
1 polymer ?
#
loop_
_entity_poly.entity_id
_entity_poly.type
_entity_poly.pdbx_seq_one_letter_code
_entity_poly.pdbx_strand_id
1 'polypeptide(L)'
;MQKLINAVQNYAWGSETALTELYGIANPQHKPMAELWMGAHPKSSSKVLDANGQQHALRDVIDADKQALLGPAVAERFGELPFLFKVLCAAQPLSIQVHPNKKASEIGFAKENAAGIPLDAAERNYKDPNHKPELVFALTPFLAMNAFREFSDIVSLLQPVSGAHPLIAHFLQQPGAESLAQLFAGLLNMQGEEKSLALGVLKAALNSQQGEPWETIRVISEFYPDDSGLFSPLLLNVVKLEPGEAMFLFAETPHAYLNGVALEVMANSDNVLRAGLTPKYIDIPELVANVKFEPKPANQLLTQPQKNGSELDFPIPVDDFAFSLHDLSTQEASLAQQSAAIVFCVEGEAVLTKDAQRLVLKPGESAFISAAESPIAVSGVGRAFFIHPVEDGYRLLYMDNDTMKKSLVAVGVIVALGVVWTGGAWFTGKQLEGRMAEMIDNANAEIKNSAPESGLVLSYQDYKRGLFHSTVQLVVKQVAGTKNALLTPEQSVLFNETIDHGPFPFAQLKKFNLIPSMASIHTELVNNDTTKHLFTLTKDKPLIGVETRVGYSGATSSDIALAAIDATEGEDKFSFSGGKFTADVDGAGNEIALSGSADSGLVNTVNEYGQRVQLSFNGIKTDGDSKRSLFDQRVGSQKATIDKLSMVVDGKEIAVVEGFNLNAKSDVQDDKKHFTGQFDYSLDALKVQNQNMGSGKLTLKLGNIDAAALREFTQKYNAGVQQLMADPAVQQNPELYQQKSVELISANLPLLLKGNPIITVAPLSWKNAKGESTFNLSLFMKDPQGATGPANTPEEQLDRYVKSLDAKLVIPMPMATGLMSQVAQLEGYSPEESDKLASQQIKGLAAMGQMFRVTKVDGDNITTSLQYGSGKASLNGEQMSLGELFSMFALPAGMGGPALQDNDSDAVPQPQDEAPGDDTSPDAEPAPQQ
;
A
#
# COMPACT_ATOMS: atom_id res chain seq x y z
N MET A 1 -17.28 8.90 48.84
CA MET A 1 -18.17 8.46 47.74
C MET A 1 -19.15 9.58 47.41
N GLN A 2 -19.43 9.84 46.12
CA GLN A 2 -20.29 10.96 45.68
C GLN A 2 -21.47 10.49 44.84
N LYS A 3 -22.72 10.73 45.27
CA LYS A 3 -23.91 10.44 44.44
C LYS A 3 -23.96 11.40 43.26
N LEU A 4 -24.17 10.88 42.05
CA LEU A 4 -24.20 11.69 40.85
C LEU A 4 -25.60 12.25 40.56
N ILE A 5 -25.62 13.51 40.15
CA ILE A 5 -26.76 14.17 39.54
C ILE A 5 -26.48 14.23 38.04
N ASN A 6 -27.14 13.35 37.29
CA ASN A 6 -26.86 13.08 35.88
C ASN A 6 -27.75 13.90 34.95
N ALA A 7 -27.21 14.24 33.78
CA ALA A 7 -27.94 14.98 32.76
C ALA A 7 -28.71 14.03 31.85
N VAL A 8 -29.96 14.38 31.51
CA VAL A 8 -30.74 13.70 30.46
C VAL A 8 -30.68 14.55 29.20
N GLN A 9 -30.17 13.97 28.11
CA GLN A 9 -30.19 14.60 26.79
C GLN A 9 -31.53 14.34 26.12
N ASN A 10 -32.25 15.42 25.78
CA ASN A 10 -33.58 15.34 25.18
C ASN A 10 -33.54 15.37 23.64
N TYR A 11 -32.72 14.52 23.02
CA TYR A 11 -32.67 14.43 21.55
C TYR A 11 -33.98 13.87 20.99
N ALA A 12 -34.38 14.31 19.80
CA ALA A 12 -35.69 14.02 19.21
C ALA A 12 -35.98 12.52 18.98
N TRP A 13 -34.94 11.69 18.87
CA TRP A 13 -35.06 10.24 18.68
C TRP A 13 -35.27 9.45 19.98
N GLY A 14 -35.17 10.12 21.14
CA GLY A 14 -35.25 9.47 22.45
C GLY A 14 -36.65 8.99 22.82
N SER A 15 -36.73 7.95 23.64
CA SER A 15 -38.00 7.48 24.21
C SER A 15 -38.58 8.47 25.23
N GLU A 16 -39.89 8.71 25.19
CA GLU A 16 -40.58 9.55 26.18
C GLU A 16 -40.83 8.82 27.51
N THR A 17 -40.75 7.48 27.54
CA THR A 17 -41.17 6.68 28.71
C THR A 17 -40.08 5.75 29.26
N ALA A 18 -39.08 5.33 28.48
CA ALA A 18 -38.15 4.27 28.87
C ALA A 18 -37.45 4.50 30.23
N LEU A 19 -36.85 5.69 30.45
CA LEU A 19 -36.19 6.01 31.73
C LEU A 19 -37.20 6.14 32.89
N THR A 20 -38.43 6.56 32.60
CA THR A 20 -39.52 6.63 33.60
C THR A 20 -39.94 5.22 34.02
N GLU A 21 -40.10 4.30 33.06
CA GLU A 21 -40.53 2.93 33.31
C GLU A 21 -39.45 2.10 33.99
N LEU A 22 -38.20 2.21 33.55
CA LEU A 22 -37.08 1.45 34.11
C LEU A 22 -36.66 1.95 35.49
N TYR A 23 -36.62 3.27 35.68
CA TYR A 23 -35.94 3.89 36.83
C TYR A 23 -36.79 4.89 37.60
N GLY A 24 -38.04 5.15 37.19
CA GLY A 24 -38.90 6.14 37.84
C GLY A 24 -38.42 7.59 37.66
N ILE A 25 -37.58 7.86 36.66
CA ILE A 25 -37.11 9.22 36.37
C ILE A 25 -38.30 10.07 35.91
N ALA A 26 -38.51 11.22 36.56
CA ALA A 26 -39.67 12.06 36.29
C ALA A 26 -39.59 12.74 34.91
N ASN A 27 -40.62 12.55 34.09
CA ASN A 27 -40.78 13.24 32.81
C ASN A 27 -42.19 13.85 32.65
N PRO A 28 -42.62 14.78 33.54
CA PRO A 28 -43.98 15.31 33.52
C PRO A 28 -44.31 16.16 32.27
N GLN A 29 -43.29 16.56 31.51
CA GLN A 29 -43.47 17.28 30.24
C GLN A 29 -43.44 16.38 29.01
N HIS A 30 -43.35 15.05 29.17
CA HIS A 30 -43.29 14.08 28.07
C HIS A 30 -42.22 14.41 27.01
N LYS A 31 -41.04 14.87 27.45
CA LYS A 31 -39.93 15.12 26.53
C LYS A 31 -39.30 13.80 26.09
N PRO A 32 -38.75 13.68 24.87
CA PRO A 32 -37.93 12.52 24.51
C PRO A 32 -36.70 12.50 25.42
N MET A 33 -36.37 11.34 26.00
CA MET A 33 -35.22 11.14 26.87
C MET A 33 -34.27 10.15 26.19
N ALA A 34 -33.30 10.70 25.47
CA ALA A 34 -32.46 9.94 24.55
C ALA A 34 -31.27 9.28 25.26
N GLU A 35 -30.56 10.05 26.07
CA GLU A 35 -29.36 9.58 26.76
C GLU A 35 -29.32 10.11 28.20
N LEU A 36 -29.06 9.26 29.19
CA LEU A 36 -28.72 9.66 30.56
C LEU A 36 -27.19 9.60 30.70
N TRP A 37 -26.53 10.75 30.90
CA TRP A 37 -25.07 10.85 30.94
C TRP A 37 -24.51 10.77 32.35
N MET A 38 -23.54 9.88 32.54
CA MET A 38 -22.79 9.65 33.76
C MET A 38 -21.30 9.84 33.47
N GLY A 39 -20.74 10.97 33.90
CA GLY A 39 -19.32 11.26 33.68
C GLY A 39 -18.99 12.75 33.71
N ALA A 40 -17.84 13.08 33.15
CA ALA A 40 -17.25 14.43 33.19
C ALA A 40 -17.12 15.07 31.80
N HIS A 41 -18.02 14.72 30.87
CA HIS A 41 -17.99 15.22 29.50
C HIS A 41 -18.20 16.74 29.45
N PRO A 42 -17.39 17.51 28.69
CA PRO A 42 -17.40 18.99 28.76
C PRO A 42 -18.73 19.62 28.33
N LYS A 43 -19.49 18.99 27.42
CA LYS A 43 -20.81 19.49 27.01
C LYS A 43 -21.89 19.37 28.09
N SER A 44 -21.78 18.38 28.97
CA SER A 44 -22.82 18.09 29.97
C SER A 44 -22.28 17.16 31.07
N SER A 45 -21.41 17.70 31.92
CA SER A 45 -20.84 16.95 33.06
C SER A 45 -21.95 16.63 34.07
N SER A 46 -21.92 15.42 34.63
CA SER A 46 -22.65 15.10 35.86
C SER A 46 -22.23 16.07 36.98
N LYS A 47 -23.07 16.20 38.00
CA LYS A 47 -22.80 17.05 39.17
C LYS A 47 -22.73 16.23 40.45
N VAL A 48 -22.01 16.75 41.44
CA VAL A 48 -21.91 16.21 42.81
C VAL A 48 -22.24 17.30 43.82
N LEU A 49 -22.57 16.92 45.05
CA LEU A 49 -22.84 17.85 46.14
C LEU A 49 -21.61 18.00 47.03
N ASP A 50 -21.26 19.23 47.38
CA ASP A 50 -20.26 19.48 48.43
C ASP A 50 -20.87 19.29 49.84
N ALA A 51 -20.03 19.49 50.87
CA ALA A 51 -20.43 19.37 52.27
C ALA A 51 -21.53 20.37 52.70
N ASN A 52 -21.73 21.46 51.95
CA ASN A 52 -22.76 22.47 52.20
C ASN A 52 -24.04 22.19 51.37
N GLY A 53 -24.06 21.13 50.56
CA GLY A 53 -25.18 20.79 49.68
C GLY A 53 -25.22 21.59 48.38
N GLN A 54 -24.13 22.29 48.01
CA GLN A 54 -24.04 23.01 46.75
C GLN A 54 -23.60 22.07 45.61
N GLN A 55 -24.20 22.23 44.44
CA GLN A 55 -23.86 21.42 43.25
C GLN A 55 -22.62 21.95 42.54
N HIS A 56 -21.68 21.06 42.24
CA HIS A 56 -20.49 21.33 41.43
C HIS A 56 -20.43 20.35 40.26
N ALA A 57 -19.95 20.79 39.09
CA ALA A 57 -19.72 19.87 37.98
C ALA A 57 -18.60 18.89 38.34
N LEU A 58 -18.82 17.60 38.08
CA LEU A 58 -17.84 16.54 38.34
C LEU A 58 -16.52 16.83 37.62
N ARG A 59 -16.57 17.35 36.39
CA ARG A 59 -15.38 17.79 35.65
C ARG A 59 -14.56 18.82 36.43
N ASP A 60 -15.18 19.87 36.95
CA ASP A 60 -14.50 20.92 37.71
C ASP A 60 -13.88 20.37 39.01
N VAL A 61 -14.59 19.44 39.66
CA VAL A 61 -14.09 18.74 40.85
C VAL A 61 -12.85 17.90 40.51
N ILE A 62 -12.89 17.14 39.41
CA ILE A 62 -11.76 16.34 38.91
C ILE A 62 -10.57 17.23 38.53
N ASP A 63 -10.82 18.33 37.82
CA ASP A 63 -9.78 19.25 37.37
C ASP A 63 -9.04 19.93 38.54
N ALA A 64 -9.69 20.08 39.70
CA ALA A 64 -9.08 20.64 40.90
C ALA A 64 -8.02 19.72 41.54
N ASP A 65 -8.14 18.39 41.42
CA ASP A 65 -7.16 17.42 41.93
C ASP A 65 -7.18 16.10 41.13
N LYS A 66 -6.62 16.14 39.93
CA LYS A 66 -6.62 15.00 39.00
C LYS A 66 -5.91 13.77 39.57
N GLN A 67 -4.78 13.96 40.25
CA GLN A 67 -4.01 12.83 40.75
C GLN A 67 -4.74 12.09 41.87
N ALA A 68 -5.34 12.81 42.82
CA ALA A 68 -6.09 12.16 43.89
C ALA A 68 -7.40 11.53 43.39
N LEU A 69 -8.08 12.21 42.46
CA LEU A 69 -9.42 11.79 42.03
C LEU A 69 -9.39 10.70 40.96
N LEU A 70 -8.54 10.83 39.94
CA LEU A 70 -8.41 9.85 38.85
C LEU A 70 -7.42 8.73 39.16
N GLY A 71 -6.46 8.98 40.06
CA GLY A 71 -5.29 8.14 40.25
C GLY A 71 -4.13 8.57 39.34
N PRO A 72 -2.86 8.36 39.75
CA PRO A 72 -1.68 8.84 39.00
C PRO A 72 -1.63 8.34 37.55
N ALA A 73 -1.90 7.05 37.32
CA ALA A 73 -1.80 6.44 35.99
C ALA A 73 -2.80 7.07 34.99
N VAL A 74 -4.05 7.26 35.41
CA VAL A 74 -5.10 7.86 34.56
C VAL A 74 -4.83 9.35 34.35
N ALA A 75 -4.41 10.06 35.40
CA ALA A 75 -4.08 11.48 35.31
C ALA A 75 -2.90 11.74 34.36
N GLU A 76 -1.86 10.90 34.39
CA GLU A 76 -0.70 11.00 33.49
C GLU A 76 -1.07 10.61 32.05
N ARG A 77 -1.81 9.51 31.89
CA ARG A 77 -2.12 8.94 30.58
C ARG A 77 -3.17 9.71 29.79
N PHE A 78 -4.25 10.14 30.45
CA PHE A 78 -5.42 10.72 29.80
C PHE A 78 -5.65 12.18 30.19
N GLY A 79 -5.21 12.60 31.38
CA GLY A 79 -5.37 13.98 31.84
C GLY A 79 -6.82 14.41 32.15
N GLU A 80 -7.79 13.50 32.04
CA GLU A 80 -9.20 13.65 32.41
C GLU A 80 -9.83 12.27 32.65
N LEU A 81 -11.12 12.22 33.04
CA LEU A 81 -11.85 10.96 33.12
C LEU A 81 -12.01 10.39 31.70
N PRO A 82 -11.41 9.23 31.36
CA PRO A 82 -11.22 8.82 29.96
C PRO A 82 -12.46 8.23 29.27
N PHE A 83 -13.58 8.12 29.97
CA PHE A 83 -14.82 7.56 29.44
C PHE A 83 -16.05 8.39 29.78
N LEU A 84 -17.08 8.20 28.96
CA LEU A 84 -18.45 8.62 29.22
C LEU A 84 -19.33 7.38 29.29
N PHE A 85 -20.10 7.27 30.38
CA PHE A 85 -21.05 6.19 30.57
C PHE A 85 -22.48 6.70 30.38
N LYS A 86 -23.33 5.92 29.70
CA LYS A 86 -24.68 6.33 29.37
C LYS A 86 -25.71 5.22 29.52
N VAL A 87 -26.95 5.62 29.77
CA VAL A 87 -28.13 4.85 29.34
C VAL A 87 -28.63 5.46 28.04
N LEU A 88 -28.70 4.69 26.96
CA LEU A 88 -29.23 5.08 25.66
C LEU A 88 -30.62 4.48 25.44
N CYS A 89 -31.60 5.29 25.07
CA CYS A 89 -32.99 4.90 24.86
C CYS A 89 -33.44 5.22 23.43
N ALA A 90 -33.08 4.37 22.47
CA ALA A 90 -33.41 4.53 21.06
C ALA A 90 -34.88 4.16 20.78
N ALA A 91 -35.73 5.18 20.63
CA ALA A 91 -37.10 5.00 20.14
C ALA A 91 -37.20 5.09 18.60
N GLN A 92 -36.15 5.59 17.95
CA GLN A 92 -36.02 5.67 16.50
C GLN A 92 -34.64 5.16 16.06
N PRO A 93 -34.51 4.65 14.82
CA PRO A 93 -33.21 4.25 14.30
C PRO A 93 -32.25 5.43 14.18
N LEU A 94 -31.04 5.24 14.68
CA LEU A 94 -29.97 6.25 14.63
C LEU A 94 -29.16 6.12 13.34
N SER A 95 -28.40 7.17 13.03
CA SER A 95 -27.51 7.18 11.86
C SER A 95 -26.47 6.07 11.93
N ILE A 96 -26.07 5.55 10.77
CA ILE A 96 -24.94 4.63 10.65
C ILE A 96 -23.65 5.42 10.86
N GLN A 97 -22.77 4.90 11.69
CA GLN A 97 -21.56 5.57 12.15
C GLN A 97 -20.33 4.69 11.95
N VAL A 98 -19.21 5.36 11.72
CA VAL A 98 -17.87 4.80 11.71
C VAL A 98 -16.99 5.70 12.57
N HIS A 99 -16.22 5.09 13.46
CA HIS A 99 -15.25 5.79 14.29
C HIS A 99 -13.85 5.55 13.75
N PRO A 100 -13.12 6.61 13.33
CA PRO A 100 -11.73 6.48 12.91
C PRO A 100 -10.86 5.87 14.01
N ASN A 101 -9.79 5.18 13.61
CA ASN A 101 -8.76 4.76 14.56
C ASN A 101 -8.00 5.99 15.12
N LYS A 102 -7.25 5.80 16.21
CA LYS A 102 -6.58 6.92 16.91
C LYS A 102 -5.66 7.74 15.98
N LYS A 103 -4.87 7.08 15.14
CA LYS A 103 -3.95 7.74 14.21
C LYS A 103 -4.71 8.56 13.15
N ALA A 104 -5.78 7.99 12.60
CA ALA A 104 -6.62 8.70 11.64
C ALA A 104 -7.33 9.91 12.29
N SER A 105 -7.79 9.78 13.54
CA SER A 105 -8.34 10.89 14.31
C SER A 105 -7.34 12.03 14.53
N GLU A 106 -6.10 11.72 14.91
CA GLU A 106 -5.03 12.71 15.08
C GLU A 106 -4.75 13.47 13.77
N ILE A 107 -4.63 12.74 12.65
CA ILE A 107 -4.37 13.31 11.32
C ILE A 107 -5.57 14.15 10.86
N GLY A 108 -6.78 13.62 10.94
CA GLY A 108 -8.01 14.28 10.52
C GLY A 108 -8.28 15.55 11.32
N PHE A 109 -8.13 15.48 12.64
CA PHE A 109 -8.28 16.64 13.53
C PHE A 109 -7.27 17.75 13.20
N ALA A 110 -5.99 17.39 12.99
CA ALA A 110 -4.97 18.35 12.60
C ALA A 110 -5.24 18.96 11.21
N LYS A 111 -5.66 18.15 10.23
CA LYS A 111 -6.00 18.58 8.86
C LYS A 111 -7.14 19.59 8.86
N GLU A 112 -8.25 19.30 9.56
CA GLU A 112 -9.40 20.20 9.63
C GLU A 112 -9.10 21.49 10.42
N ASN A 113 -8.27 21.41 11.47
CA ASN A 113 -7.80 22.60 12.20
C ASN A 113 -6.91 23.49 11.34
N ALA A 114 -5.98 22.90 10.59
CA ALA A 114 -5.11 23.65 9.67
C ALA A 114 -5.90 24.32 8.54
N ALA A 115 -7.01 23.70 8.11
CA ALA A 115 -7.96 24.27 7.16
C ALA A 115 -8.91 25.32 7.77
N GLY A 116 -8.87 25.52 9.10
CA GLY A 116 -9.71 26.51 9.79
C GLY A 116 -11.20 26.16 9.83
N ILE A 117 -11.56 24.88 9.71
CA ILE A 117 -12.97 24.43 9.73
C ILE A 117 -13.52 24.57 11.16
N PRO A 118 -14.61 25.33 11.40
CA PRO A 118 -15.21 25.46 12.74
C PRO A 118 -15.67 24.11 13.32
N LEU A 119 -15.57 23.92 14.65
CA LEU A 119 -15.95 22.67 15.32
C LEU A 119 -17.44 22.29 15.18
N ASP A 120 -18.29 23.27 14.87
CA ASP A 120 -19.73 23.15 14.67
C ASP A 120 -20.14 23.14 13.18
N ALA A 121 -19.19 23.24 12.24
CA ALA A 121 -19.47 23.17 10.81
C ALA A 121 -20.02 21.79 10.40
N ALA A 122 -20.84 21.77 9.34
CA ALA A 122 -21.50 20.55 8.87
C ALA A 122 -20.51 19.51 8.31
N GLU A 123 -19.45 20.00 7.69
CA GLU A 123 -18.32 19.27 7.12
C GLU A 123 -17.23 18.89 8.13
N ARG A 124 -17.36 19.30 9.41
CA ARG A 124 -16.39 18.97 10.46
C ARG A 124 -16.57 17.52 10.93
N ASN A 125 -15.68 16.63 10.50
CA ASN A 125 -15.71 15.22 10.85
C ASN A 125 -14.96 14.92 12.15
N TYR A 126 -13.88 15.65 12.42
CA TYR A 126 -12.96 15.41 13.53
C TYR A 126 -13.01 16.53 14.56
N LYS A 127 -13.50 16.25 15.76
CA LYS A 127 -13.68 17.23 16.86
C LYS A 127 -12.64 17.12 17.95
N ASP A 128 -11.89 16.03 17.96
CA ASP A 128 -10.80 15.75 18.88
C ASP A 128 -9.77 14.80 18.21
N PRO A 129 -8.55 14.70 18.74
CA PRO A 129 -7.54 13.81 18.20
C PRO A 129 -7.65 12.36 18.74
N ASN A 130 -8.79 11.93 19.28
CA ASN A 130 -8.91 10.62 19.93
C ASN A 130 -9.74 9.62 19.12
N HIS A 131 -9.55 8.34 19.41
CA HIS A 131 -10.46 7.29 18.92
C HIS A 131 -11.74 7.23 19.76
N LYS A 132 -12.74 6.49 19.28
CA LYS A 132 -14.02 6.31 19.96
C LYS A 132 -14.39 4.82 20.05
N PRO A 133 -13.67 4.00 20.84
CA PRO A 133 -14.12 2.66 21.17
C PRO A 133 -15.40 2.73 22.01
N GLU A 134 -16.33 1.84 21.74
CA GLU A 134 -17.63 1.79 22.42
C GLU A 134 -18.01 0.35 22.78
N LEU A 135 -18.61 0.17 23.95
CA LEU A 135 -19.28 -1.07 24.35
C LEU A 135 -20.76 -0.75 24.57
N VAL A 136 -21.63 -1.54 23.95
CA VAL A 136 -23.08 -1.49 24.19
C VAL A 136 -23.53 -2.76 24.91
N PHE A 137 -24.31 -2.62 25.99
CA PHE A 137 -24.88 -3.70 26.78
C PHE A 137 -26.40 -3.55 26.83
N ALA A 138 -27.14 -4.58 26.45
CA ALA A 138 -28.59 -4.52 26.34
C ALA A 138 -29.30 -4.58 27.70
N LEU A 139 -30.18 -3.60 27.97
CA LEU A 139 -31.07 -3.58 29.13
C LEU A 139 -32.47 -4.11 28.78
N THR A 140 -32.94 -3.80 27.58
CA THR A 140 -34.09 -4.43 26.92
C THR A 140 -33.59 -5.12 25.65
N PRO A 141 -34.41 -5.94 24.96
CA PRO A 141 -34.05 -6.37 23.61
C PRO A 141 -33.62 -5.16 22.77
N PHE A 142 -32.42 -5.24 22.19
CA PHE A 142 -31.77 -4.10 21.56
C PHE A 142 -31.35 -4.46 20.13
N LEU A 143 -31.97 -3.79 19.16
CA LEU A 143 -31.73 -4.00 17.75
C LEU A 143 -30.62 -3.06 17.27
N ALA A 144 -29.62 -3.61 16.59
CA ALA A 144 -28.49 -2.88 16.06
C ALA A 144 -28.01 -3.45 14.72
N MET A 145 -27.19 -2.68 14.00
CA MET A 145 -26.30 -3.18 12.97
C MET A 145 -24.86 -3.06 13.43
N ASN A 146 -24.01 -4.06 13.13
CA ASN A 146 -22.58 -3.98 13.41
C ASN A 146 -21.75 -4.84 12.45
N ALA A 147 -20.75 -4.22 11.83
CA ALA A 147 -19.79 -4.83 10.92
C ALA A 147 -20.40 -5.47 9.67
N PHE A 148 -19.57 -5.66 8.65
CA PHE A 148 -20.01 -6.33 7.42
C PHE A 148 -20.30 -7.81 7.68
N ARG A 149 -21.31 -8.33 6.98
CA ARG A 149 -21.60 -9.77 6.93
C ARG A 149 -20.51 -10.50 6.15
N GLU A 150 -20.49 -11.83 6.30
CA GLU A 150 -19.75 -12.71 5.39
C GLU A 150 -20.14 -12.43 3.93
N PHE A 151 -19.16 -12.42 3.02
CA PHE A 151 -19.44 -12.07 1.62
C PHE A 151 -20.51 -12.95 0.98
N SER A 152 -20.57 -14.25 1.33
CA SER A 152 -21.61 -15.17 0.88
C SER A 152 -23.02 -14.77 1.33
N ASP A 153 -23.14 -14.22 2.53
CA ASP A 153 -24.41 -13.73 3.07
C ASP A 153 -24.83 -12.46 2.34
N ILE A 154 -23.88 -11.53 2.11
CA ILE A 154 -24.13 -10.32 1.32
C ILE A 154 -24.60 -10.69 -0.09
N VAL A 155 -23.91 -11.64 -0.75
CA VAL A 155 -24.33 -12.13 -2.08
C VAL A 155 -25.77 -12.64 -2.04
N SER A 156 -26.09 -13.50 -1.09
CA SER A 156 -27.43 -14.09 -0.96
C SER A 156 -28.51 -13.02 -0.77
N LEU A 157 -28.22 -12.00 0.05
CA LEU A 157 -29.14 -10.90 0.36
C LEU A 157 -29.26 -9.86 -0.77
N LEU A 158 -28.24 -9.73 -1.61
CA LEU A 158 -28.26 -8.82 -2.75
C LEU A 158 -28.91 -9.40 -4.01
N GLN A 159 -29.05 -10.73 -4.12
CA GLN A 159 -29.69 -11.37 -5.29
C GLN A 159 -31.09 -10.80 -5.62
N PRO A 160 -32.02 -10.63 -4.65
CA PRO A 160 -33.36 -10.10 -4.93
C PRO A 160 -33.36 -8.65 -5.43
N VAL A 161 -32.28 -7.90 -5.20
CA VAL A 161 -32.11 -6.50 -5.58
C VAL A 161 -30.96 -6.30 -6.58
N SER A 162 -30.56 -7.35 -7.30
CA SER A 162 -29.46 -7.32 -8.27
C SER A 162 -29.62 -6.25 -9.36
N GLY A 163 -30.87 -5.94 -9.74
CA GLY A 163 -31.21 -4.88 -10.70
C GLY A 163 -31.34 -3.48 -10.11
N ALA A 164 -31.10 -3.28 -8.81
CA ALA A 164 -31.26 -1.97 -8.17
C ALA A 164 -30.13 -0.99 -8.54
N HIS A 165 -28.91 -1.49 -8.76
CA HIS A 165 -27.75 -0.66 -9.09
C HIS A 165 -26.64 -1.49 -9.77
N PRO A 166 -25.90 -0.97 -10.77
CA PRO A 166 -24.84 -1.72 -11.46
C PRO A 166 -23.76 -2.28 -10.54
N LEU A 167 -23.40 -1.55 -9.48
CA LEU A 167 -22.40 -2.01 -8.51
C LEU A 167 -22.87 -3.19 -7.65
N ILE A 168 -24.19 -3.39 -7.49
CA ILE A 168 -24.71 -4.61 -6.85
C ILE A 168 -24.40 -5.80 -7.76
N ALA A 169 -24.69 -5.68 -9.06
CA ALA A 169 -24.35 -6.72 -10.04
C ALA A 169 -22.85 -6.98 -10.12
N HIS A 170 -22.01 -5.92 -10.02
CA HIS A 170 -20.56 -6.06 -9.98
C HIS A 170 -20.09 -6.87 -8.75
N PHE A 171 -20.57 -6.53 -7.55
CA PHE A 171 -20.25 -7.29 -6.34
C PHE A 171 -20.72 -8.74 -6.43
N LEU A 172 -21.90 -9.01 -6.99
CA LEU A 172 -22.40 -10.38 -7.17
C LEU A 172 -21.53 -11.23 -8.12
N GLN A 173 -20.84 -10.61 -9.08
CA GLN A 173 -19.92 -11.31 -9.99
C GLN A 173 -18.57 -11.62 -9.34
N GLN A 174 -18.08 -10.70 -8.51
CA GLN A 174 -16.75 -10.78 -7.89
C GLN A 174 -16.83 -10.29 -6.44
N PRO A 175 -17.40 -11.09 -5.51
CA PRO A 175 -17.56 -10.67 -4.13
C PRO A 175 -16.21 -10.62 -3.42
N GLY A 176 -15.85 -9.44 -2.89
CA GLY A 176 -14.60 -9.21 -2.17
C GLY A 176 -14.57 -7.84 -1.51
N ALA A 177 -13.49 -7.55 -0.77
CA ALA A 177 -13.36 -6.30 -0.02
C ALA A 177 -13.39 -5.06 -0.93
N GLU A 178 -12.71 -5.11 -2.08
CA GLU A 178 -12.67 -3.99 -3.02
C GLU A 178 -14.04 -3.71 -3.66
N SER A 179 -14.71 -4.75 -4.18
CA SER A 179 -16.04 -4.60 -4.77
C SER A 179 -17.09 -4.21 -3.73
N LEU A 180 -16.93 -4.62 -2.46
CA LEU A 180 -17.76 -4.15 -1.35
C LEU A 180 -17.52 -2.67 -1.05
N ALA A 181 -16.27 -2.19 -1.07
CA ALA A 181 -15.94 -0.78 -0.89
C ALA A 181 -16.56 0.09 -1.99
N GLN A 182 -16.43 -0.35 -3.24
CA GLN A 182 -17.06 0.31 -4.39
C GLN A 182 -18.58 0.32 -4.27
N LEU A 183 -19.20 -0.82 -3.93
CA LEU A 183 -20.64 -0.93 -3.72
C LEU A 183 -21.11 0.01 -2.61
N PHE A 184 -20.46 0.00 -1.45
CA PHE A 184 -20.80 0.83 -0.30
C PHE A 184 -20.73 2.32 -0.64
N ALA A 185 -19.62 2.77 -1.23
CA ALA A 185 -19.44 4.15 -1.66
C ALA A 185 -20.47 4.56 -2.73
N GLY A 186 -20.71 3.68 -3.71
CA GLY A 186 -21.64 3.94 -4.80
C GLY A 186 -23.09 4.07 -4.33
N LEU A 187 -23.53 3.20 -3.40
CA LEU A 187 -24.86 3.30 -2.81
C LEU A 187 -25.06 4.63 -2.06
N LEU A 188 -24.06 5.06 -1.28
CA LEU A 188 -24.11 6.33 -0.55
C LEU A 188 -24.10 7.54 -1.50
N ASN A 189 -23.49 7.41 -2.67
CA ASN A 189 -23.37 8.50 -3.63
C ASN A 189 -24.55 8.63 -4.61
N MET A 190 -25.50 7.68 -4.63
CA MET A 190 -26.63 7.69 -5.58
C MET A 190 -27.43 9.00 -5.50
N GLN A 191 -27.78 9.57 -6.65
CA GLN A 191 -28.58 10.81 -6.74
C GLN A 191 -29.78 10.65 -7.69
N GLY A 192 -30.78 11.53 -7.55
CA GLY A 192 -31.87 11.67 -8.53
C GLY A 192 -32.57 10.37 -8.92
N GLU A 193 -32.65 10.12 -10.23
CA GLU A 193 -33.34 8.95 -10.80
C GLU A 193 -32.66 7.62 -10.44
N GLU A 194 -31.33 7.60 -10.34
CA GLU A 194 -30.56 6.41 -9.94
C GLU A 194 -30.95 5.97 -8.52
N LYS A 195 -30.96 6.91 -7.57
CA LYS A 195 -31.38 6.64 -6.19
C LYS A 195 -32.85 6.20 -6.13
N SER A 196 -33.72 6.87 -6.88
CA SER A 196 -35.15 6.56 -6.91
C SER A 196 -35.42 5.16 -7.48
N LEU A 197 -34.70 4.77 -8.53
CA LEU A 197 -34.77 3.43 -9.11
C LEU A 197 -34.31 2.37 -8.11
N ALA A 198 -33.14 2.56 -7.51
CA ALA A 198 -32.57 1.61 -6.55
C ALA A 198 -33.53 1.39 -5.38
N LEU A 199 -34.03 2.48 -4.78
CA LEU A 199 -35.02 2.41 -3.69
C LEU A 199 -36.35 1.79 -4.14
N GLY A 200 -36.78 2.03 -5.38
CA GLY A 200 -37.97 1.40 -5.95
C GLY A 200 -37.83 -0.12 -6.04
N VAL A 201 -36.68 -0.61 -6.51
CA VAL A 201 -36.37 -2.05 -6.55
C VAL A 201 -36.30 -2.64 -5.14
N LEU A 202 -35.64 -1.95 -4.20
CA LEU A 202 -35.59 -2.39 -2.81
C LEU A 202 -36.99 -2.49 -2.19
N LYS A 203 -37.82 -1.45 -2.33
CA LYS A 203 -39.22 -1.42 -1.85
C LYS A 203 -40.06 -2.53 -2.47
N ALA A 204 -39.86 -2.85 -3.74
CA ALA A 204 -40.51 -4.00 -4.38
C ALA A 204 -40.05 -5.34 -3.77
N ALA A 205 -38.75 -5.49 -3.47
CA ALA A 205 -38.21 -6.67 -2.80
C ALA A 205 -38.83 -6.85 -1.40
N LEU A 206 -39.07 -5.77 -0.65
CA LEU A 206 -39.72 -5.82 0.67
C LEU A 206 -41.14 -6.42 0.64
N ASN A 207 -41.83 -6.40 -0.51
CA ASN A 207 -43.16 -7.03 -0.64
C ASN A 207 -43.09 -8.55 -0.86
N SER A 208 -41.91 -9.08 -1.24
CA SER A 208 -41.72 -10.50 -1.59
C SER A 208 -40.76 -11.23 -0.65
N GLN A 209 -39.89 -10.50 0.05
CA GLN A 209 -38.93 -11.05 1.00
C GLN A 209 -39.45 -10.95 2.45
N GLN A 210 -39.33 -12.05 3.20
CA GLN A 210 -39.82 -12.19 4.57
C GLN A 210 -38.65 -12.41 5.54
N GLY A 211 -38.86 -12.11 6.83
CA GLY A 211 -37.85 -12.30 7.87
C GLY A 211 -36.72 -11.27 7.84
N GLU A 212 -35.67 -11.51 8.63
CA GLU A 212 -34.49 -10.64 8.69
C GLU A 212 -33.57 -10.85 7.49
N PRO A 213 -32.86 -9.81 7.02
CA PRO A 213 -32.88 -8.42 7.49
C PRO A 213 -33.99 -7.54 6.88
N TRP A 214 -34.90 -8.11 6.09
CA TRP A 214 -35.94 -7.35 5.36
C TRP A 214 -36.94 -6.67 6.30
N GLU A 215 -37.23 -7.28 7.45
CA GLU A 215 -38.06 -6.66 8.48
C GLU A 215 -37.38 -5.43 9.09
N THR A 216 -36.08 -5.53 9.39
CA THR A 216 -35.29 -4.38 9.82
C THR A 216 -35.31 -3.25 8.79
N ILE A 217 -35.22 -3.56 7.48
CA ILE A 217 -35.34 -2.54 6.43
C ILE A 217 -36.72 -1.88 6.45
N ARG A 218 -37.80 -2.64 6.65
CA ARG A 218 -39.16 -2.09 6.79
C ARG A 218 -39.25 -1.10 7.94
N VAL A 219 -38.75 -1.47 9.13
CA VAL A 219 -38.70 -0.59 10.31
C VAL A 219 -37.92 0.69 10.03
N ILE A 220 -36.71 0.59 9.44
CA ILE A 220 -35.89 1.76 9.14
C ILE A 220 -36.58 2.67 8.11
N SER A 221 -37.28 2.11 7.14
CA SER A 221 -37.94 2.87 6.07
C SER A 221 -39.09 3.75 6.54
N GLU A 222 -39.66 3.50 7.73
CA GLU A 222 -40.66 4.38 8.34
C GLU A 222 -40.07 5.75 8.72
N PHE A 223 -38.77 5.79 9.04
CA PHE A 223 -38.05 6.99 9.47
C PHE A 223 -37.17 7.56 8.36
N TYR A 224 -36.59 6.70 7.51
CA TYR A 224 -35.65 7.06 6.45
C TYR A 224 -36.11 6.52 5.08
N PRO A 225 -37.31 6.89 4.60
CA PRO A 225 -37.94 6.27 3.41
C PRO A 225 -37.16 6.50 2.09
N ASP A 226 -36.33 7.55 2.07
CA ASP A 226 -35.58 8.00 0.89
C ASP A 226 -34.06 7.98 1.12
N ASP A 227 -33.56 7.20 2.09
CA ASP A 227 -32.14 7.12 2.43
C ASP A 227 -31.47 5.89 1.77
N SER A 228 -30.28 6.07 1.21
CA SER A 228 -29.51 4.96 0.62
C SER A 228 -29.07 3.93 1.66
N GLY A 229 -29.01 4.32 2.94
CA GLY A 229 -28.76 3.46 4.08
C GLY A 229 -29.79 2.34 4.26
N LEU A 230 -30.93 2.37 3.57
CA LEU A 230 -31.87 1.23 3.53
C LEU A 230 -31.27 -0.04 2.95
N PHE A 231 -30.20 0.05 2.15
CA PHE A 231 -29.45 -1.12 1.69
C PHE A 231 -28.48 -1.69 2.74
N SER A 232 -28.15 -0.93 3.78
CA SER A 232 -27.12 -1.32 4.75
C SER A 232 -27.43 -2.62 5.52
N PRO A 233 -28.68 -2.99 5.86
CA PRO A 233 -28.94 -4.28 6.53
C PRO A 233 -28.62 -5.51 5.67
N LEU A 234 -28.52 -5.33 4.34
CA LEU A 234 -28.07 -6.35 3.40
C LEU A 234 -26.54 -6.51 3.41
N LEU A 235 -25.81 -5.47 3.83
CA LEU A 235 -24.34 -5.44 3.88
C LEU A 235 -23.80 -5.71 5.29
N LEU A 236 -24.50 -5.20 6.31
CA LEU A 236 -24.10 -5.24 7.72
C LEU A 236 -24.90 -6.28 8.50
N ASN A 237 -24.29 -6.87 9.53
CA ASN A 237 -24.99 -7.81 10.39
C ASN A 237 -26.08 -7.07 11.18
N VAL A 238 -27.32 -7.50 11.03
CA VAL A 238 -28.42 -7.12 11.93
C VAL A 238 -28.34 -8.01 13.16
N VAL A 239 -28.21 -7.39 14.33
CA VAL A 239 -28.04 -8.06 15.62
C VAL A 239 -29.16 -7.63 16.54
N LYS A 240 -29.80 -8.61 17.18
CA LYS A 240 -30.74 -8.37 18.26
C LYS A 240 -30.11 -8.91 19.54
N LEU A 241 -29.62 -7.99 20.38
CA LEU A 241 -29.07 -8.33 21.69
C LEU A 241 -30.22 -8.59 22.65
N GLU A 242 -30.18 -9.71 23.35
CA GLU A 242 -31.06 -9.97 24.49
C GLU A 242 -30.53 -9.27 25.75
N PRO A 243 -31.39 -8.91 26.72
CA PRO A 243 -30.96 -8.29 27.97
C PRO A 243 -29.84 -9.09 28.65
N GLY A 244 -28.71 -8.46 28.93
CA GLY A 244 -27.52 -9.14 29.44
C GLY A 244 -26.40 -9.36 28.43
N GLU A 245 -26.69 -9.28 27.13
CA GLU A 245 -25.69 -9.40 26.08
C GLU A 245 -25.02 -8.05 25.79
N ALA A 246 -23.76 -8.11 25.37
CA ALA A 246 -22.98 -6.94 25.02
C ALA A 246 -22.24 -7.12 23.70
N MET A 247 -21.93 -6.00 23.06
CA MET A 247 -21.19 -5.94 21.81
C MET A 247 -20.21 -4.77 21.86
N PHE A 248 -18.98 -5.02 21.39
CA PHE A 248 -17.96 -4.00 21.27
C PHE A 248 -17.91 -3.48 19.83
N LEU A 249 -17.86 -2.16 19.69
CA LEU A 249 -17.78 -1.45 18.43
C LEU A 249 -16.32 -1.09 18.17
N PHE A 250 -15.74 -1.79 17.20
CA PHE A 250 -14.37 -1.56 16.79
C PHE A 250 -14.28 -0.28 15.97
N ALA A 251 -13.11 0.38 16.04
CA ALA A 251 -12.78 1.43 15.09
C ALA A 251 -12.92 0.92 13.65
N GLU A 252 -13.17 1.84 12.72
CA GLU A 252 -13.24 1.60 11.28
C GLU A 252 -14.36 0.64 10.85
N THR A 253 -15.35 0.40 11.73
CA THR A 253 -16.42 -0.57 11.52
C THR A 253 -17.80 0.13 11.50
N PRO A 254 -18.57 0.03 10.40
CA PRO A 254 -19.91 0.61 10.35
C PRO A 254 -20.87 -0.07 11.32
N HIS A 255 -21.61 0.73 12.08
CA HIS A 255 -22.63 0.25 13.02
C HIS A 255 -23.76 1.27 13.19
N ALA A 256 -24.91 0.83 13.69
CA ALA A 256 -26.05 1.68 14.00
C ALA A 256 -26.90 1.08 15.11
N TYR A 257 -27.43 1.91 16.00
CA TYR A 257 -28.44 1.49 16.98
C TYR A 257 -29.83 1.78 16.42
N LEU A 258 -30.70 0.77 16.45
CA LEU A 258 -31.97 0.83 15.73
C LEU A 258 -33.17 0.94 16.66
N ASN A 259 -33.19 0.18 17.75
CA ASN A 259 -34.29 0.21 18.71
C ASN A 259 -33.90 -0.40 20.07
N GLY A 260 -34.42 0.15 21.16
CA GLY A 260 -34.34 -0.43 22.50
C GLY A 260 -33.54 0.42 23.49
N VAL A 261 -33.30 -0.14 24.67
CA VAL A 261 -32.54 0.50 25.74
C VAL A 261 -31.26 -0.28 26.02
N ALA A 262 -30.14 0.44 26.06
CA ALA A 262 -28.84 -0.13 26.35
C ALA A 262 -28.02 0.78 27.28
N LEU A 263 -27.06 0.17 27.95
CA LEU A 263 -25.93 0.86 28.53
C LEU A 263 -24.85 1.03 27.46
N GLU A 264 -24.24 2.21 27.40
CA GLU A 264 -23.14 2.51 26.49
C GLU A 264 -21.97 3.07 27.30
N VAL A 265 -20.79 2.48 27.15
CA VAL A 265 -19.53 3.09 27.60
C VAL A 265 -18.70 3.40 26.37
N MET A 266 -18.17 4.62 26.32
CA MET A 266 -17.35 5.09 25.21
C MET A 266 -16.18 5.92 25.72
N ALA A 267 -15.08 5.95 24.97
CA ALA A 267 -14.03 6.94 25.22
C ALA A 267 -14.55 8.36 24.95
N ASN A 268 -13.92 9.37 25.54
CA ASN A 268 -14.25 10.76 25.24
C ASN A 268 -13.79 11.15 23.82
N SER A 269 -14.66 10.94 22.85
CA SER A 269 -14.50 11.42 21.49
C SER A 269 -15.86 11.72 20.85
N ASP A 270 -15.89 12.75 20.01
CA ASP A 270 -17.02 13.15 19.20
C ASP A 270 -16.75 12.94 17.70
N ASN A 271 -15.70 12.19 17.34
CA ASN A 271 -15.35 11.83 15.97
C ASN A 271 -16.35 10.81 15.41
N VAL A 272 -17.14 11.24 14.42
CA VAL A 272 -18.20 10.43 13.82
C VAL A 272 -18.24 10.66 12.32
N LEU A 273 -17.82 9.66 11.55
CA LEU A 273 -18.05 9.60 10.11
C LEU A 273 -19.39 8.90 9.89
N ARG A 274 -20.35 9.60 9.26
CA ARG A 274 -21.68 9.03 9.00
C ARG A 274 -21.67 8.20 7.73
N ALA A 275 -22.45 7.14 7.71
CA ALA A 275 -22.49 6.18 6.61
C ALA A 275 -23.91 5.80 6.16
N GLY A 276 -24.86 6.73 6.29
CA GLY A 276 -26.27 6.55 5.93
C GLY A 276 -27.22 6.69 7.11
N LEU A 277 -28.52 6.64 6.82
CA LEU A 277 -29.60 6.92 7.79
C LEU A 277 -29.45 8.30 8.42
N THR A 278 -29.20 9.30 7.57
CA THR A 278 -28.92 10.66 8.02
C THR A 278 -29.28 11.69 6.95
N PRO A 279 -29.92 12.80 7.32
CA PRO A 279 -30.10 13.94 6.41
C PRO A 279 -28.84 14.80 6.29
N LYS A 280 -27.82 14.56 7.11
CA LYS A 280 -26.57 15.34 7.14
C LYS A 280 -25.63 14.92 6.00
N TYR A 281 -24.76 15.85 5.64
CA TYR A 281 -23.65 15.61 4.72
C TYR A 281 -22.81 14.39 5.14
N ILE A 282 -22.35 13.65 4.13
CA ILE A 282 -21.44 12.50 4.27
C ILE A 282 -20.24 12.78 3.36
N ASP A 283 -19.05 12.87 3.96
CA ASP A 283 -17.79 12.86 3.24
C ASP A 283 -17.46 11.41 2.85
N ILE A 284 -17.95 10.97 1.68
CA ILE A 284 -17.81 9.58 1.23
C ILE A 284 -16.33 9.18 1.06
N PRO A 285 -15.45 10.00 0.44
CA PRO A 285 -14.02 9.68 0.37
C PRO A 285 -13.36 9.50 1.75
N GLU A 286 -13.60 10.42 2.69
CA GLU A 286 -13.04 10.32 4.04
C GLU A 286 -13.60 9.12 4.81
N LEU A 287 -14.91 8.82 4.63
CA LEU A 287 -15.55 7.64 5.18
C LEU A 287 -14.90 6.35 4.68
N VAL A 288 -14.76 6.18 3.36
CA VAL A 288 -14.19 4.96 2.75
C VAL A 288 -12.73 4.76 3.19
N ALA A 289 -11.96 5.85 3.34
CA ALA A 289 -10.58 5.79 3.84
C ALA A 289 -10.48 5.32 5.31
N ASN A 290 -11.58 5.39 6.07
CA ASN A 290 -11.66 5.04 7.48
C ASN A 290 -12.58 3.83 7.73
N VAL A 291 -12.91 3.05 6.71
CA VAL A 291 -13.69 1.80 6.85
C VAL A 291 -12.84 0.60 6.48
N LYS A 292 -12.84 -0.41 7.35
CA LYS A 292 -12.33 -1.74 7.02
C LYS A 292 -13.42 -2.57 6.37
N PHE A 293 -13.28 -2.84 5.07
CA PHE A 293 -14.22 -3.66 4.29
C PHE A 293 -13.96 -5.15 4.47
N GLU A 294 -13.86 -5.58 5.72
CA GLU A 294 -13.61 -6.95 6.13
C GLU A 294 -14.88 -7.53 6.78
N PRO A 295 -15.30 -8.76 6.41
CA PRO A 295 -16.40 -9.42 7.08
C PRO A 295 -16.13 -9.71 8.55
N LYS A 296 -17.18 -9.66 9.36
CA LYS A 296 -17.16 -10.15 10.73
C LYS A 296 -18.21 -11.24 10.92
N PRO A 297 -17.80 -12.49 11.21
CA PRO A 297 -18.74 -13.58 11.47
C PRO A 297 -19.70 -13.27 12.60
N ALA A 298 -20.97 -13.68 12.47
CA ALA A 298 -22.02 -13.41 13.44
C ALA A 298 -21.68 -13.89 14.87
N ASN A 299 -20.97 -15.02 15.00
CA ASN A 299 -20.56 -15.58 16.29
C ASN A 299 -19.43 -14.80 16.98
N GLN A 300 -18.86 -13.78 16.35
CA GLN A 300 -17.83 -12.90 16.91
C GLN A 300 -18.35 -11.49 17.22
N LEU A 301 -19.64 -11.23 17.00
CA LEU A 301 -20.23 -9.91 17.26
C LEU A 301 -20.35 -9.65 18.76
N LEU A 302 -20.79 -10.65 19.53
CA LEU A 302 -20.97 -10.52 20.98
C LEU A 302 -19.66 -10.57 21.74
N THR A 303 -19.54 -9.70 22.74
CA THR A 303 -18.44 -9.74 23.72
C THR A 303 -18.74 -10.83 24.72
N GLN A 304 -17.85 -11.82 24.83
CA GLN A 304 -18.02 -12.95 25.74
C GLN A 304 -17.57 -12.54 27.15
N PRO A 305 -18.47 -12.50 28.15
CA PRO A 305 -18.10 -12.09 29.48
C PRO A 305 -17.38 -13.20 30.25
N GLN A 306 -16.69 -12.82 31.32
CA GLN A 306 -15.94 -13.72 32.19
C GLN A 306 -16.44 -13.59 33.63
N LYS A 307 -16.86 -14.72 34.23
CA LYS A 307 -17.44 -14.73 35.58
C LYS A 307 -16.39 -15.06 36.64
N ASN A 308 -16.17 -14.13 37.56
CA ASN A 308 -15.25 -14.23 38.69
C ASN A 308 -16.01 -13.98 40.01
N GLY A 309 -16.49 -15.04 40.66
CA GLY A 309 -17.31 -14.91 41.86
C GLY A 309 -18.63 -14.19 41.60
N SER A 310 -18.84 -13.04 42.24
CA SER A 310 -20.00 -12.16 42.02
C SER A 310 -19.83 -11.20 40.83
N GLU A 311 -18.64 -11.12 40.25
CA GLU A 311 -18.33 -10.25 39.13
C GLU A 311 -18.50 -10.98 37.79
N LEU A 312 -19.06 -10.28 36.82
CA LEU A 312 -19.14 -10.64 35.41
C LEU A 312 -18.45 -9.54 34.60
N ASP A 313 -17.18 -9.76 34.27
CA ASP A 313 -16.35 -8.84 33.48
C ASP A 313 -16.67 -8.95 31.99
N PHE A 314 -16.67 -7.83 31.27
CA PHE A 314 -16.76 -7.80 29.81
C PHE A 314 -15.42 -7.31 29.26
N PRO A 315 -14.52 -8.21 28.82
CA PRO A 315 -13.18 -7.83 28.40
C PRO A 315 -13.19 -6.88 27.20
N ILE A 316 -12.51 -5.75 27.33
CA ILE A 316 -12.47 -4.68 26.32
C ILE A 316 -11.05 -4.53 25.78
N PRO A 317 -10.85 -4.48 24.45
CA PRO A 317 -9.50 -4.38 23.85
C PRO A 317 -8.96 -2.94 23.81
N VAL A 318 -9.36 -2.08 24.76
CA VAL A 318 -8.83 -0.72 24.93
C VAL A 318 -8.61 -0.44 26.41
N ASP A 319 -7.76 0.54 26.70
CA ASP A 319 -7.41 0.85 28.08
C ASP A 319 -8.24 2.00 28.66
N ASP A 320 -9.02 2.70 27.82
CA ASP A 320 -9.85 3.85 28.20
C ASP A 320 -10.87 3.48 29.29
N PHE A 321 -11.40 2.25 29.27
CA PHE A 321 -12.39 1.76 30.24
C PHE A 321 -12.46 0.23 30.31
N ALA A 322 -12.88 -0.26 31.47
CA ALA A 322 -13.33 -1.61 31.78
C ALA A 322 -14.80 -1.56 32.20
N PHE A 323 -15.52 -2.68 32.04
CA PHE A 323 -16.94 -2.76 32.31
C PHE A 323 -17.29 -4.10 32.95
N SER A 324 -17.73 -4.08 34.20
CA SER A 324 -18.17 -5.28 34.89
C SER A 324 -19.51 -5.13 35.59
N LEU A 325 -20.23 -6.25 35.69
CA LEU A 325 -21.52 -6.39 36.35
C LEU A 325 -21.36 -7.20 37.63
N HIS A 326 -21.89 -6.68 38.74
CA HIS A 326 -21.77 -7.31 40.05
C HIS A 326 -23.13 -7.76 40.56
N ASP A 327 -23.27 -9.06 40.84
CA ASP A 327 -24.42 -9.64 41.54
C ASP A 327 -24.35 -9.23 43.03
N LEU A 328 -25.35 -8.49 43.51
CA LEU A 328 -25.36 -7.95 44.87
C LEU A 328 -25.89 -8.97 45.89
N SER A 329 -25.28 -9.00 47.06
CA SER A 329 -25.70 -9.85 48.18
C SER A 329 -25.80 -9.05 49.48
N THR A 330 -26.45 -9.61 50.49
CA THR A 330 -26.50 -9.01 51.84
C THR A 330 -25.15 -9.02 52.55
N GLN A 331 -24.19 -9.81 52.08
CA GLN A 331 -22.80 -9.75 52.53
C GLN A 331 -22.04 -8.70 51.72
N GLU A 332 -21.25 -7.89 52.42
CA GLU A 332 -20.41 -6.87 51.79
C GLU A 332 -19.30 -7.52 50.96
N ALA A 333 -19.22 -7.15 49.69
CA ALA A 333 -18.11 -7.42 48.79
C ALA A 333 -17.25 -6.16 48.65
N SER A 334 -15.93 -6.34 48.49
CA SER A 334 -15.02 -5.21 48.29
C SER A 334 -14.88 -4.91 46.80
N LEU A 335 -15.13 -3.65 46.40
CA LEU A 335 -14.77 -3.11 45.09
C LEU A 335 -13.49 -2.29 45.25
N ALA A 336 -12.42 -2.72 44.59
CA ALA A 336 -11.11 -2.11 44.66
C ALA A 336 -10.61 -1.75 43.26
N GLN A 337 -10.10 -0.54 43.13
CA GLN A 337 -9.51 0.00 41.91
C GLN A 337 -8.42 1.03 42.28
N GLN A 338 -7.41 1.21 41.45
CA GLN A 338 -6.42 2.28 41.53
C GLN A 338 -6.86 3.59 40.85
N SER A 339 -8.00 3.56 40.17
CA SER A 339 -8.51 4.63 39.32
C SER A 339 -9.84 5.22 39.82
N ALA A 340 -10.34 6.27 39.14
CA ALA A 340 -11.73 6.70 39.33
C ALA A 340 -12.72 5.66 38.78
N ALA A 341 -13.86 5.51 39.44
CA ALA A 341 -14.92 4.61 39.00
C ALA A 341 -16.32 5.23 39.09
N ILE A 342 -17.24 4.71 38.27
CA ILE A 342 -18.68 4.94 38.39
C ILE A 342 -19.37 3.61 38.74
N VAL A 343 -20.15 3.63 39.83
CA VAL A 343 -21.06 2.54 40.20
C VAL A 343 -22.47 2.92 39.77
N PHE A 344 -23.18 2.05 39.07
CA PHE A 344 -24.56 2.27 38.64
C PHE A 344 -25.46 1.10 39.03
N CYS A 345 -26.50 1.37 39.81
CA CYS A 345 -27.47 0.35 40.18
C CYS A 345 -28.44 0.13 39.01
N VAL A 346 -28.39 -1.04 38.38
CA VAL A 346 -29.29 -1.35 37.25
C VAL A 346 -30.64 -1.89 37.72
N GLU A 347 -30.65 -2.69 38.78
CA GLU A 347 -31.86 -3.27 39.36
C GLU A 347 -31.65 -3.58 40.85
N GLY A 348 -32.73 -3.63 41.61
CA GLY A 348 -32.69 -3.86 43.06
C GLY A 348 -32.26 -2.60 43.84
N GLU A 349 -31.31 -2.73 44.76
CA GLU A 349 -30.80 -1.63 45.58
C GLU A 349 -29.34 -1.93 45.97
N ALA A 350 -28.43 -0.98 45.68
CA ALA A 350 -27.03 -1.07 46.05
C ALA A 350 -26.70 -0.15 47.24
N VAL A 351 -25.99 -0.69 48.22
CA VAL A 351 -25.51 0.01 49.40
C VAL A 351 -23.99 0.06 49.35
N LEU A 352 -23.45 1.26 49.19
CA LEU A 352 -22.01 1.52 49.18
C LEU A 352 -21.58 2.03 50.56
N THR A 353 -20.54 1.42 51.12
CA THR A 353 -19.99 1.77 52.44
C THR A 353 -18.49 2.07 52.33
N LYS A 354 -18.07 3.18 52.94
CA LYS A 354 -16.66 3.53 53.16
C LYS A 354 -16.53 4.15 54.55
N ASP A 355 -15.82 3.46 55.44
CA ASP A 355 -15.72 3.83 56.85
C ASP A 355 -17.11 4.06 57.48
N ALA A 356 -17.42 5.28 57.94
CA ALA A 356 -18.73 5.64 58.48
C ALA A 356 -19.73 6.14 57.41
N GLN A 357 -19.28 6.40 56.17
CA GLN A 357 -20.13 6.88 55.10
C GLN A 357 -20.91 5.70 54.49
N ARG A 358 -22.23 5.86 54.41
CA ARG A 358 -23.14 4.91 53.73
C ARG A 358 -23.96 5.63 52.67
N LEU A 359 -23.96 5.12 51.44
CA LEU A 359 -24.68 5.67 50.31
C LEU A 359 -25.58 4.60 49.67
N VAL A 360 -26.86 4.92 49.47
CA VAL A 360 -27.82 4.01 48.81
C VAL A 360 -28.09 4.48 47.38
N LEU A 361 -28.01 3.55 46.44
CA LEU A 361 -28.35 3.72 45.03
C LEU A 361 -29.55 2.82 44.69
N LYS A 362 -30.63 3.45 44.23
CA LYS A 362 -31.79 2.79 43.62
C LYS A 362 -31.56 2.57 42.12
N PRO A 363 -32.39 1.76 41.43
CA PRO A 363 -32.25 1.54 40.00
C PRO A 363 -32.23 2.87 39.24
N GLY A 364 -31.25 3.04 38.36
CA GLY A 364 -31.03 4.28 37.60
C GLY A 364 -30.18 5.33 38.30
N GLU A 365 -29.78 5.12 39.56
CA GLU A 365 -28.88 6.00 40.28
C GLU A 365 -27.42 5.53 40.20
N SER A 366 -26.49 6.48 40.19
CA SER A 366 -25.05 6.21 40.18
C SER A 366 -24.26 7.03 41.19
N ALA A 367 -23.05 6.54 41.49
CA ALA A 367 -22.07 7.24 42.31
C ALA A 367 -20.70 7.26 41.64
N PHE A 368 -19.98 8.37 41.83
CA PHE A 368 -18.56 8.49 41.51
C PHE A 368 -17.73 8.12 42.73
N ILE A 369 -16.74 7.27 42.49
CA ILE A 369 -15.76 6.80 43.48
C ILE A 369 -14.40 7.27 43.00
N SER A 370 -13.73 8.11 43.78
CA SER A 370 -12.36 8.53 43.44
C SER A 370 -11.34 7.42 43.68
N ALA A 371 -10.19 7.50 43.01
CA ALA A 371 -9.07 6.59 43.26
C ALA A 371 -8.65 6.58 44.74
N ALA A 372 -8.59 7.75 45.38
CA ALA A 372 -8.25 7.88 46.80
C ALA A 372 -9.26 7.26 47.78
N GLU A 373 -10.51 7.05 47.35
CA GLU A 373 -11.56 6.45 48.19
C GLU A 373 -11.63 4.92 48.08
N SER A 374 -10.88 4.32 47.15
CA SER A 374 -10.76 2.89 47.00
C SER A 374 -10.07 2.21 48.21
N PRO A 375 -10.40 0.96 48.57
CA PRO A 375 -11.59 0.21 48.13
C PRO A 375 -12.85 0.69 48.85
N ILE A 376 -14.03 0.39 48.28
CA ILE A 376 -15.34 0.53 48.94
C ILE A 376 -15.98 -0.84 49.17
N ALA A 377 -16.89 -0.93 50.13
CA ALA A 377 -17.75 -2.10 50.28
C ALA A 377 -19.08 -1.90 49.55
N VAL A 378 -19.57 -2.94 48.87
CA VAL A 378 -20.88 -2.97 48.22
C VAL A 378 -21.70 -4.15 48.77
N SER A 379 -22.96 -3.89 49.09
CA SER A 379 -23.95 -4.91 49.45
C SER A 379 -25.33 -4.52 48.92
N GLY A 380 -26.31 -5.42 49.01
CA GLY A 380 -27.68 -5.14 48.63
C GLY A 380 -28.37 -6.33 47.97
N VAL A 381 -29.29 -6.02 47.06
CA VAL A 381 -30.03 -7.00 46.26
C VAL A 381 -30.08 -6.52 44.82
N GLY A 382 -30.08 -7.43 43.85
CA GLY A 382 -30.08 -7.09 42.43
C GLY A 382 -28.66 -6.98 41.87
N ARG A 383 -28.42 -6.03 40.98
CA ARG A 383 -27.16 -5.92 40.23
C ARG A 383 -26.69 -4.48 40.09
N ALA A 384 -25.38 -4.27 40.08
CA ALA A 384 -24.77 -2.97 39.82
C ALA A 384 -23.61 -3.09 38.82
N PHE A 385 -23.48 -2.11 37.94
CA PHE A 385 -22.34 -1.96 37.06
C PHE A 385 -21.21 -1.18 37.72
N PHE A 386 -19.99 -1.56 37.39
CA PHE A 386 -18.77 -0.91 37.81
C PHE A 386 -17.94 -0.58 36.57
N ILE A 387 -17.66 0.72 36.38
CA ILE A 387 -16.94 1.24 35.21
C ILE A 387 -15.74 2.02 35.71
N HIS A 388 -14.55 1.64 35.28
CA HIS A 388 -13.29 2.30 35.63
C HIS A 388 -12.29 2.14 34.48
N PRO A 389 -11.24 2.97 34.36
CA PRO A 389 -10.17 2.78 33.38
C PRO A 389 -9.41 1.47 33.62
N VAL A 390 -8.88 0.85 32.57
CA VAL A 390 -8.05 -0.36 32.73
C VAL A 390 -6.74 0.01 33.43
N GLU A 391 -6.37 -0.77 34.44
CA GLU A 391 -5.19 -0.50 35.26
C GLU A 391 -3.98 -1.34 34.81
N ASP A 392 -2.78 -0.75 34.88
CA ASP A 392 -1.51 -1.41 34.55
C ASP A 392 -1.27 -2.59 35.52
N GLY A 393 -1.73 -3.78 35.11
CA GLY A 393 -1.68 -5.00 35.92
C GLY A 393 -2.86 -5.95 35.71
N TYR A 394 -4.01 -5.46 35.20
CA TYR A 394 -5.20 -6.29 34.98
C TYR A 394 -5.05 -7.31 33.84
N ARG A 395 -4.05 -7.15 32.94
CA ARG A 395 -3.71 -8.17 31.93
C ARG A 395 -3.00 -9.41 32.50
N LEU A 396 -2.49 -9.37 33.74
CA LEU A 396 -1.71 -10.46 34.35
C LEU A 396 -2.53 -11.37 35.29
N LEU A 397 -3.81 -11.09 35.51
CA LEU A 397 -4.65 -11.82 36.49
C LEU A 397 -5.54 -12.93 35.90
N TYR A 398 -5.51 -13.17 34.58
CA TYR A 398 -6.20 -14.31 33.96
C TYR A 398 -5.40 -15.61 34.01
N MET A 399 -4.86 -15.88 35.19
CA MET A 399 -4.07 -17.05 35.54
C MET A 399 -4.41 -17.43 36.97
N ASP A 400 -5.24 -18.47 37.07
CA ASP A 400 -5.79 -19.06 38.29
C ASP A 400 -4.78 -19.12 39.45
N ASN A 401 -5.17 -18.60 40.61
CA ASN A 401 -4.38 -18.66 41.84
C ASN A 401 -5.27 -19.18 42.96
N ASP A 402 -5.21 -20.48 43.20
CA ASP A 402 -5.40 -21.00 44.55
C ASP A 402 -4.02 -21.25 45.19
N THR A 403 -3.94 -20.84 46.43
CA THR A 403 -2.74 -20.51 47.21
C THR A 403 -1.59 -21.54 47.18
N MET A 404 -0.48 -21.23 46.48
CA MET A 404 0.86 -21.75 46.85
C MET A 404 2.01 -20.79 46.51
N LYS A 405 2.77 -20.45 47.56
CA LYS A 405 4.14 -19.91 47.63
C LYS A 405 4.63 -19.13 46.39
N LYS A 406 4.86 -17.82 46.54
CA LYS A 406 5.31 -16.82 45.53
C LYS A 406 6.42 -17.23 44.52
N SER A 407 7.15 -18.32 44.75
CA SER A 407 8.07 -18.93 43.77
C SER A 407 7.37 -19.78 42.69
N LEU A 408 6.18 -20.30 42.94
CA LEU A 408 5.36 -21.10 42.00
C LEU A 408 4.55 -20.23 41.04
N VAL A 409 4.13 -19.02 41.45
CA VAL A 409 3.34 -18.10 40.61
C VAL A 409 4.18 -17.51 39.48
N ALA A 410 5.45 -17.15 39.75
CA ALA A 410 6.38 -16.73 38.69
C ALA A 410 6.65 -17.87 37.70
N VAL A 411 6.79 -19.11 38.19
CA VAL A 411 6.92 -20.29 37.34
C VAL A 411 5.61 -20.58 36.59
N GLY A 412 4.44 -20.37 37.20
CA GLY A 412 3.11 -20.58 36.61
C GLY A 412 2.79 -19.57 35.49
N VAL A 413 3.09 -18.29 35.69
CA VAL A 413 2.97 -17.24 34.66
C VAL A 413 3.93 -17.52 33.50
N ILE A 414 5.18 -17.93 33.77
CA ILE A 414 6.11 -18.36 32.72
C ILE A 414 5.59 -19.61 31.99
N VAL A 415 5.05 -20.59 32.73
CA VAL A 415 4.53 -21.83 32.16
C VAL A 415 3.32 -21.56 31.27
N ALA A 416 2.44 -20.64 31.63
CA ALA A 416 1.21 -20.42 30.88
C ALA A 416 1.26 -19.26 29.87
N LEU A 417 2.13 -18.26 30.04
CA LEU A 417 2.65 -17.53 28.88
C LEU A 417 3.31 -18.52 27.92
N GLY A 418 4.04 -19.50 28.47
CA GLY A 418 4.55 -20.65 27.73
C GLY A 418 3.45 -21.42 27.01
N VAL A 419 2.33 -21.78 27.65
CA VAL A 419 1.22 -22.54 27.06
C VAL A 419 0.43 -21.72 26.04
N VAL A 420 0.13 -20.45 26.31
CA VAL A 420 -0.57 -19.55 25.37
C VAL A 420 0.31 -19.27 24.15
N TRP A 421 1.59 -19.02 24.36
CA TRP A 421 2.55 -18.88 23.27
C TRP A 421 2.69 -20.19 22.49
N THR A 422 2.75 -21.34 23.19
CA THR A 422 2.78 -22.68 22.60
C THR A 422 1.54 -22.98 21.76
N GLY A 423 0.35 -22.69 22.30
CA GLY A 423 -0.93 -22.92 21.63
C GLY A 423 -1.15 -21.96 20.46
N GLY A 424 -0.77 -20.69 20.62
CA GLY A 424 -0.79 -19.67 19.57
C GLY A 424 0.16 -20.04 18.43
N ALA A 425 1.38 -20.46 18.75
CA ALA A 425 2.35 -20.94 17.78
C ALA A 425 1.88 -22.22 17.06
N TRP A 426 1.34 -23.19 17.81
CA TRP A 426 0.75 -24.38 17.20
C TRP A 426 -0.39 -24.03 16.22
N PHE A 427 -1.27 -23.11 16.62
CA PHE A 427 -2.40 -22.66 15.80
C PHE A 427 -1.92 -21.92 14.55
N THR A 428 -1.01 -20.96 14.66
CA THR A 428 -0.43 -20.26 13.50
C THR A 428 0.31 -21.22 12.58
N GLY A 429 1.08 -22.17 13.13
CA GLY A 429 1.78 -23.20 12.36
C GLY A 429 0.81 -24.12 11.59
N LYS A 430 -0.35 -24.44 12.19
CA LYS A 430 -1.41 -25.22 11.53
C LYS A 430 -2.12 -24.40 10.43
N GLN A 431 -2.34 -23.12 10.65
CA GLN A 431 -2.93 -22.23 9.65
C GLN A 431 -1.98 -22.03 8.46
N LEU A 432 -0.68 -21.82 8.70
CA LEU A 432 0.36 -21.73 7.68
C LEU A 432 0.44 -23.00 6.83
N GLU A 433 0.42 -24.17 7.47
CA GLU A 433 0.38 -25.46 6.75
C GLU A 433 -0.87 -25.57 5.87
N GLY A 434 -2.04 -25.23 6.42
CA GLY A 434 -3.32 -25.31 5.69
C GLY A 434 -3.42 -24.36 4.50
N ARG A 435 -2.65 -23.26 4.49
CA ARG A 435 -2.67 -22.24 3.42
C ARG A 435 -1.45 -22.28 2.49
N MET A 436 -0.50 -23.19 2.70
CA MET A 436 0.73 -23.24 1.90
C MET A 436 0.45 -23.42 0.41
N ALA A 437 -0.49 -24.30 0.05
CA ALA A 437 -0.89 -24.49 -1.34
C ALA A 437 -1.45 -23.20 -1.97
N GLU A 438 -2.37 -22.53 -1.27
CA GLU A 438 -2.96 -21.25 -1.70
C GLU A 438 -1.90 -20.16 -1.89
N MET A 439 -0.93 -20.06 -0.97
CA MET A 439 0.16 -19.09 -1.06
C MET A 439 1.06 -19.34 -2.29
N ILE A 440 1.36 -20.61 -2.58
CA ILE A 440 2.16 -21.00 -3.74
C ILE A 440 1.40 -20.77 -5.05
N ASP A 441 0.10 -21.05 -5.08
CA ASP A 441 -0.75 -20.77 -6.24
C ASP A 441 -0.80 -19.27 -6.54
N ASN A 442 -0.96 -18.43 -5.51
CA ASN A 442 -0.93 -16.97 -5.65
C ASN A 442 0.44 -16.47 -6.15
N ALA A 443 1.55 -17.00 -5.60
CA ALA A 443 2.90 -16.65 -6.05
C ALA A 443 3.11 -17.02 -7.53
N ASN A 444 2.66 -18.21 -7.94
CA ASN A 444 2.75 -18.65 -9.34
C ASN A 444 1.87 -17.81 -10.28
N ALA A 445 0.69 -17.39 -9.84
CA ALA A 445 -0.15 -16.47 -10.61
C ALA A 445 0.57 -15.13 -10.84
N GLU A 446 1.23 -14.59 -9.82
CA GLU A 446 1.97 -13.34 -9.94
C GLU A 446 3.23 -13.48 -10.81
N ILE A 447 3.99 -14.58 -10.70
CA ILE A 447 5.12 -14.89 -11.61
C ILE A 447 4.62 -14.93 -13.06
N LYS A 448 3.49 -15.58 -13.31
CA LYS A 448 2.91 -15.68 -14.65
C LYS A 448 2.45 -14.33 -15.19
N ASN A 449 1.93 -13.45 -14.34
CA ASN A 449 1.47 -12.13 -14.75
C ASN A 449 2.63 -11.14 -14.99
N SER A 450 3.66 -11.19 -14.15
CA SER A 450 4.78 -10.25 -14.17
C SER A 450 5.92 -10.67 -15.09
N ALA A 451 6.20 -11.97 -15.17
CA ALA A 451 7.29 -12.56 -15.95
C ALA A 451 6.84 -13.85 -16.68
N PRO A 452 5.83 -13.77 -17.58
CA PRO A 452 5.28 -14.94 -18.28
C PRO A 452 6.34 -15.72 -19.08
N GLU A 453 7.36 -15.01 -19.60
CA GLU A 453 8.45 -15.60 -20.40
C GLU A 453 9.45 -16.41 -19.56
N SER A 454 9.47 -16.23 -18.23
CA SER A 454 10.43 -16.93 -17.36
C SER A 454 10.19 -18.44 -17.33
N GLY A 455 8.93 -18.87 -17.49
CA GLY A 455 8.51 -20.25 -17.33
C GLY A 455 8.86 -20.85 -15.96
N LEU A 456 9.13 -20.02 -14.94
CA LEU A 456 9.43 -20.49 -13.60
C LEU A 456 8.15 -20.85 -12.87
N VAL A 457 8.20 -21.95 -12.12
CA VAL A 457 7.13 -22.40 -11.22
C VAL A 457 7.73 -22.65 -9.85
N LEU A 458 7.08 -22.05 -8.85
CA LEU A 458 7.35 -22.27 -7.46
C LEU A 458 6.49 -23.44 -6.95
N SER A 459 7.10 -24.30 -6.16
CA SER A 459 6.43 -25.37 -5.43
C SER A 459 7.11 -25.54 -4.08
N TYR A 460 6.61 -26.45 -3.25
CA TYR A 460 7.22 -26.74 -1.95
C TYR A 460 7.23 -28.25 -1.67
N GLN A 461 8.18 -28.69 -0.86
CA GLN A 461 8.32 -30.07 -0.40
C GLN A 461 8.84 -30.12 1.04
N ASP A 462 8.84 -31.31 1.63
CA ASP A 462 9.40 -31.59 2.96
C ASP A 462 8.91 -30.66 4.08
N TYR A 463 7.64 -30.23 4.01
CA TYR A 463 7.02 -29.43 5.06
C TYR A 463 6.95 -30.23 6.36
N LYS A 464 7.68 -29.80 7.39
CA LYS A 464 7.69 -30.38 8.73
C LYS A 464 7.19 -29.34 9.71
N ARG A 465 5.94 -29.50 10.14
CA ARG A 465 5.36 -28.66 11.18
C ARG A 465 5.96 -29.00 12.54
N GLY A 466 6.56 -28.01 13.18
CA GLY A 466 6.86 -28.06 14.61
C GLY A 466 5.93 -27.12 15.40
N LEU A 467 6.22 -27.02 16.69
CA LEU A 467 5.34 -26.33 17.64
C LEU A 467 5.45 -24.80 17.58
N PHE A 468 6.68 -24.30 17.46
CA PHE A 468 7.02 -22.87 17.31
C PHE A 468 7.79 -22.56 16.04
N HIS A 469 8.14 -23.62 15.33
CA HIS A 469 9.10 -23.59 14.27
C HIS A 469 8.68 -24.66 13.26
N SER A 470 8.55 -24.30 12.00
CA SER A 470 8.32 -25.24 10.90
C SER A 470 9.46 -25.12 9.90
N THR A 471 9.80 -26.21 9.24
CA THR A 471 10.72 -26.17 8.10
C THR A 471 9.98 -26.54 6.83
N VAL A 472 10.28 -25.89 5.73
CA VAL A 472 9.82 -26.27 4.40
C VAL A 472 10.93 -26.03 3.40
N GLN A 473 10.95 -26.80 2.32
CA GLN A 473 11.83 -26.54 1.21
C GLN A 473 11.02 -26.02 0.04
N LEU A 474 11.25 -24.77 -0.37
CA LEU A 474 10.72 -24.23 -1.61
C LEU A 474 11.55 -24.75 -2.78
N VAL A 475 10.84 -25.03 -3.87
CA VAL A 475 11.40 -25.66 -5.08
C VAL A 475 11.01 -24.81 -6.27
N VAL A 476 12.00 -24.16 -6.87
CA VAL A 476 11.86 -23.41 -8.11
C VAL A 476 12.30 -24.31 -9.27
N LYS A 477 11.40 -24.52 -10.22
CA LYS A 477 11.63 -25.28 -11.44
C LYS A 477 11.21 -24.49 -12.67
N GLN A 478 11.65 -24.96 -13.82
CA GLN A 478 11.20 -24.43 -15.10
C GLN A 478 10.17 -25.36 -15.75
N VAL A 479 9.14 -24.79 -16.36
CA VAL A 479 8.13 -25.54 -17.12
C VAL A 479 8.78 -26.16 -18.35
N ALA A 480 8.46 -27.43 -18.61
CA ALA A 480 8.97 -28.15 -19.77
C ALA A 480 8.56 -27.44 -21.08
N GLY A 481 9.52 -27.32 -22.01
CA GLY A 481 9.30 -26.66 -23.30
C GLY A 481 9.44 -25.13 -23.28
N THR A 482 9.86 -24.52 -22.16
CA THR A 482 10.22 -23.09 -22.12
C THR A 482 11.45 -22.84 -23.01
N LYS A 483 11.37 -21.87 -23.93
CA LYS A 483 12.51 -21.47 -24.78
C LYS A 483 13.47 -20.56 -23.99
N ASN A 484 14.78 -20.69 -24.20
CA ASN A 484 15.85 -20.02 -23.41
C ASN A 484 15.79 -20.33 -21.91
N ALA A 485 15.58 -21.61 -21.59
CA ALA A 485 15.49 -22.10 -20.23
C ALA A 485 16.76 -21.79 -19.42
N LEU A 486 16.59 -21.18 -18.23
CA LEU A 486 17.67 -20.97 -17.25
C LEU A 486 18.03 -22.27 -16.52
N LEU A 487 17.08 -23.20 -16.44
CA LEU A 487 17.22 -24.51 -15.80
C LEU A 487 16.76 -25.60 -16.78
N THR A 488 17.48 -26.71 -16.86
CA THR A 488 16.94 -27.89 -17.56
C THR A 488 15.72 -28.43 -16.80
N PRO A 489 14.81 -29.19 -17.43
CA PRO A 489 13.62 -29.74 -16.77
C PRO A 489 13.93 -30.60 -15.51
N GLU A 490 15.14 -31.15 -15.44
CA GLU A 490 15.64 -31.97 -14.33
C GLU A 490 16.29 -31.14 -13.21
N GLN A 491 16.71 -29.91 -13.52
CA GLN A 491 17.32 -29.00 -12.55
C GLN A 491 16.27 -28.30 -11.68
N SER A 492 16.68 -27.95 -10.46
CA SER A 492 15.83 -27.17 -9.56
C SER A 492 16.68 -26.30 -8.63
N VAL A 493 16.19 -25.11 -8.33
CA VAL A 493 16.76 -24.27 -7.29
C VAL A 493 15.94 -24.47 -6.03
N LEU A 494 16.62 -24.81 -4.95
CA LEU A 494 16.00 -25.17 -3.68
C LEU A 494 16.30 -24.08 -2.65
N PHE A 495 15.29 -23.71 -1.87
CA PHE A 495 15.45 -22.82 -0.72
C PHE A 495 14.93 -23.52 0.52
N ASN A 496 15.73 -23.55 1.57
CA ASN A 496 15.27 -23.99 2.88
C ASN A 496 14.67 -22.80 3.59
N GLU A 497 13.45 -22.97 4.08
CA GLU A 497 12.78 -21.99 4.91
C GLU A 497 12.62 -22.52 6.32
N THR A 498 13.04 -21.70 7.25
CA THR A 498 12.93 -21.87 8.68
C THR A 498 11.88 -20.86 9.16
N ILE A 499 10.67 -21.34 9.44
CA ILE A 499 9.51 -20.52 9.78
C ILE A 499 9.31 -20.55 11.30
N ASP A 500 9.79 -19.54 12.01
CA ASP A 500 9.41 -19.31 13.40
C ASP A 500 8.02 -18.67 13.43
N HIS A 501 7.06 -19.32 14.07
CA HIS A 501 5.66 -18.88 14.08
C HIS A 501 5.11 -18.81 15.50
N GLY A 502 4.02 -18.06 15.65
CA GLY A 502 3.43 -17.68 16.92
C GLY A 502 3.52 -16.17 17.15
N PRO A 503 2.79 -15.64 18.15
CA PRO A 503 2.57 -14.20 18.31
C PRO A 503 3.85 -13.38 18.48
N PHE A 504 4.93 -14.01 18.94
CA PHE A 504 6.26 -13.44 19.02
C PHE A 504 7.28 -14.47 18.50
N PRO A 505 7.58 -14.47 17.19
CA PRO A 505 8.55 -15.41 16.62
C PRO A 505 9.91 -15.31 17.33
N PHE A 506 10.50 -16.45 17.70
CA PHE A 506 11.76 -16.47 18.46
C PHE A 506 12.90 -15.73 17.74
N ALA A 507 13.00 -15.84 16.41
CA ALA A 507 13.94 -15.05 15.61
C ALA A 507 13.82 -13.53 15.81
N GLN A 508 12.61 -13.01 15.97
CA GLN A 508 12.36 -11.58 16.20
C GLN A 508 12.71 -11.17 17.64
N LEU A 509 12.37 -12.02 18.62
CA LEU A 509 12.73 -11.80 20.02
C LEU A 509 14.24 -11.73 20.24
N LYS A 510 15.02 -12.58 19.55
CA LYS A 510 16.50 -12.53 19.58
C LYS A 510 17.06 -11.20 19.08
N LYS A 511 16.32 -10.49 18.21
CA LYS A 511 16.66 -9.17 17.68
C LYS A 511 16.03 -8.03 18.51
N PHE A 512 15.47 -8.33 19.69
CA PHE A 512 14.71 -7.39 20.54
C PHE A 512 13.50 -6.74 19.85
N ASN A 513 12.97 -7.37 18.80
CA ASN A 513 11.76 -6.92 18.13
C ASN A 513 10.53 -7.55 18.81
N LEU A 514 9.78 -6.72 19.55
CA LEU A 514 8.58 -7.11 20.29
C LEU A 514 7.29 -6.85 19.52
N ILE A 515 7.35 -6.53 18.22
CA ILE A 515 6.16 -6.30 17.40
C ILE A 515 5.47 -7.64 17.15
N PRO A 516 4.18 -7.81 17.55
CA PRO A 516 3.44 -9.02 17.29
C PRO A 516 3.41 -9.33 15.79
N SER A 517 3.77 -10.58 15.45
CA SER A 517 3.88 -11.03 14.06
C SER A 517 3.34 -12.44 13.95
N MET A 518 2.80 -12.83 12.80
CA MET A 518 2.33 -14.19 12.57
C MET A 518 3.52 -15.16 12.44
N ALA A 519 4.55 -14.73 11.71
CA ALA A 519 5.74 -15.51 11.47
C ALA A 519 6.99 -14.66 11.22
N SER A 520 8.15 -15.27 11.42
CA SER A 520 9.46 -14.83 10.95
C SER A 520 10.05 -15.99 10.16
N ILE A 521 10.37 -15.73 8.90
CA ILE A 521 10.84 -16.72 7.94
C ILE A 521 12.29 -16.40 7.64
N HIS A 522 13.15 -17.39 7.83
CA HIS A 522 14.53 -17.35 7.39
C HIS A 522 14.66 -18.25 6.17
N THR A 523 14.96 -17.67 5.01
CA THR A 523 15.08 -18.37 3.73
C THR A 523 16.54 -18.36 3.28
N GLU A 524 17.08 -19.54 3.01
CA GLU A 524 18.44 -19.72 2.52
C GLU A 524 18.48 -20.59 1.27
N LEU A 525 19.32 -20.21 0.32
CA LEU A 525 19.64 -21.05 -0.83
C LEU A 525 20.24 -22.39 -0.35
N VAL A 526 19.85 -23.50 -0.98
CA VAL A 526 20.41 -24.83 -0.69
C VAL A 526 21.54 -25.12 -1.67
N ASN A 527 22.62 -25.74 -1.18
CA ASN A 527 23.71 -26.27 -2.01
C ASN A 527 23.29 -27.63 -2.61
N ASN A 528 22.84 -27.62 -3.86
CA ASN A 528 22.55 -28.82 -4.64
C ASN A 528 23.34 -28.79 -5.97
N ASP A 529 23.23 -29.83 -6.79
CA ASP A 529 23.98 -29.91 -8.06
C ASP A 529 23.76 -28.69 -8.98
N THR A 530 22.58 -28.05 -8.91
CA THR A 530 22.24 -26.84 -9.69
C THR A 530 22.91 -25.58 -9.14
N THR A 531 23.02 -25.43 -7.83
CA THR A 531 23.52 -24.20 -7.17
C THR A 531 24.94 -24.31 -6.64
N LYS A 532 25.57 -25.50 -6.71
CA LYS A 532 26.89 -25.81 -6.12
C LYS A 532 27.97 -24.80 -6.49
N HIS A 533 27.98 -24.35 -7.74
CA HIS A 533 28.95 -23.36 -8.20
C HIS A 533 28.81 -22.03 -7.46
N LEU A 534 27.58 -21.58 -7.15
CA LEU A 534 27.35 -20.36 -6.37
C LEU A 534 27.94 -20.46 -4.96
N PHE A 535 27.91 -21.65 -4.34
CA PHE A 535 28.54 -21.91 -3.05
C PHE A 535 30.06 -21.90 -3.13
N THR A 536 30.63 -22.43 -4.21
CA THR A 536 32.08 -22.32 -4.45
C THR A 536 32.52 -20.85 -4.50
N LEU A 537 31.77 -20.01 -5.21
CA LEU A 537 32.06 -18.57 -5.36
C LEU A 537 32.01 -17.80 -4.03
N THR A 538 31.20 -18.25 -3.08
CA THR A 538 30.95 -17.60 -1.78
C THR A 538 31.65 -18.30 -0.61
N LYS A 539 32.59 -19.22 -0.88
CA LYS A 539 33.35 -19.98 0.13
C LYS A 539 32.41 -20.77 1.06
N ASP A 540 31.53 -21.56 0.43
CA ASP A 540 30.53 -22.46 1.02
C ASP A 540 29.42 -21.76 1.84
N LYS A 541 29.13 -20.49 1.54
CA LYS A 541 28.02 -19.74 2.15
C LYS A 541 26.85 -19.56 1.18
N PRO A 542 25.58 -19.52 1.62
CA PRO A 542 24.47 -19.18 0.73
C PRO A 542 24.68 -17.80 0.08
N LEU A 543 24.52 -17.71 -1.24
CA LEU A 543 24.66 -16.44 -1.96
C LEU A 543 23.59 -15.42 -1.56
N ILE A 544 22.38 -15.92 -1.27
CA ILE A 544 21.23 -15.11 -0.86
C ILE A 544 20.69 -15.66 0.46
N GLY A 545 20.46 -14.75 1.40
CA GLY A 545 19.73 -15.01 2.64
C GLY A 545 18.65 -13.96 2.81
N VAL A 546 17.46 -14.39 3.21
CA VAL A 546 16.30 -13.51 3.39
C VAL A 546 15.68 -13.72 4.77
N GLU A 547 15.42 -12.63 5.46
CA GLU A 547 14.71 -12.60 6.73
C GLU A 547 13.38 -11.87 6.54
N THR A 548 12.28 -12.61 6.47
CA THR A 548 10.95 -12.07 6.21
C THR A 548 10.11 -12.11 7.48
N ARG A 549 9.62 -10.97 7.93
CA ARG A 549 8.57 -10.89 8.95
C ARG A 549 7.22 -10.81 8.28
N VAL A 550 6.27 -11.61 8.74
CA VAL A 550 4.88 -11.63 8.25
C VAL A 550 3.95 -11.15 9.37
N GLY A 551 3.26 -10.04 9.14
CA GLY A 551 2.25 -9.49 10.05
C GLY A 551 0.91 -10.24 9.95
N TYR A 552 0.02 -10.01 10.92
CA TYR A 552 -1.32 -10.61 10.92
C TYR A 552 -2.24 -10.09 9.81
N SER A 553 -1.96 -8.92 9.22
CA SER A 553 -2.64 -8.42 8.02
C SER A 553 -2.17 -9.08 6.72
N GLY A 554 -1.19 -9.99 6.78
CA GLY A 554 -0.50 -10.54 5.61
C GLY A 554 0.64 -9.68 5.07
N ALA A 555 0.81 -8.44 5.57
CA ALA A 555 1.91 -7.58 5.17
C ALA A 555 3.27 -8.21 5.52
N THR A 556 4.23 -8.11 4.60
CA THR A 556 5.58 -8.65 4.76
C THR A 556 6.63 -7.55 4.79
N SER A 557 7.71 -7.80 5.50
CA SER A 557 8.88 -6.94 5.58
C SER A 557 10.11 -7.84 5.56
N SER A 558 10.92 -7.72 4.50
CA SER A 558 11.99 -8.66 4.17
C SER A 558 13.34 -7.96 4.15
N ASP A 559 14.29 -8.41 4.97
CA ASP A 559 15.70 -8.05 4.85
C ASP A 559 16.40 -9.07 3.94
N ILE A 560 16.92 -8.64 2.80
CA ILE A 560 17.60 -9.47 1.81
C ILE A 560 19.09 -9.16 1.85
N ALA A 561 19.90 -10.18 2.13
CA ALA A 561 21.35 -10.09 2.14
C ALA A 561 21.93 -10.91 0.97
N LEU A 562 22.78 -10.27 0.17
CA LEU A 562 23.62 -10.93 -0.83
C LEU A 562 25.03 -11.07 -0.29
N ALA A 563 25.56 -12.30 -0.33
CA ALA A 563 26.90 -12.59 0.15
C ALA A 563 27.97 -11.99 -0.77
N ALA A 564 29.13 -11.68 -0.17
CA ALA A 564 30.30 -11.28 -0.92
C ALA A 564 30.85 -12.46 -1.74
N ILE A 565 31.30 -12.16 -2.95
CA ILE A 565 31.99 -13.11 -3.83
C ILE A 565 33.44 -12.65 -3.94
N ASP A 566 34.36 -13.59 -3.88
CA ASP A 566 35.79 -13.37 -4.15
C ASP A 566 36.35 -14.67 -4.72
N ALA A 567 36.21 -14.79 -6.04
CA ALA A 567 36.49 -15.99 -6.79
C ALA A 567 37.53 -15.72 -7.88
N THR A 568 38.37 -16.72 -8.13
CA THR A 568 39.33 -16.73 -9.23
C THR A 568 39.25 -18.08 -9.90
N GLU A 569 38.91 -18.10 -11.19
CA GLU A 569 38.74 -19.31 -11.99
C GLU A 569 39.66 -19.24 -13.20
N GLY A 570 40.73 -20.03 -13.19
CA GLY A 570 41.80 -19.90 -14.18
C GLY A 570 42.45 -18.51 -14.09
N GLU A 571 42.33 -17.73 -15.16
CA GLU A 571 42.83 -16.36 -15.21
C GLU A 571 41.75 -15.30 -14.91
N ASP A 572 40.49 -15.71 -14.78
CA ASP A 572 39.38 -14.81 -14.56
C ASP A 572 39.17 -14.54 -13.07
N LYS A 573 38.79 -13.30 -12.74
CA LYS A 573 38.53 -12.88 -11.36
C LYS A 573 37.16 -12.21 -11.25
N PHE A 574 36.39 -12.65 -10.27
CA PHE A 574 35.08 -12.12 -9.95
C PHE A 574 35.06 -11.72 -8.47
N SER A 575 34.77 -10.46 -8.18
CA SER A 575 34.60 -10.00 -6.81
C SER A 575 33.36 -9.12 -6.68
N PHE A 576 32.63 -9.30 -5.59
CA PHE A 576 31.43 -8.54 -5.26
C PHE A 576 31.42 -8.33 -3.74
N SER A 577 31.17 -7.10 -3.29
CA SER A 577 31.18 -6.76 -1.85
C SER A 577 30.05 -7.42 -1.06
N GLY A 578 29.05 -7.98 -1.74
CA GLY A 578 27.74 -8.25 -1.15
C GLY A 578 26.83 -7.03 -1.25
N GLY A 579 25.58 -7.21 -0.83
CA GLY A 579 24.58 -6.16 -0.84
C GLY A 579 23.51 -6.39 0.22
N LYS A 580 22.81 -5.31 0.60
CA LYS A 580 21.68 -5.35 1.53
C LYS A 580 20.51 -4.62 0.92
N PHE A 581 19.36 -5.28 0.91
CA PHE A 581 18.11 -4.77 0.37
C PHE A 581 16.98 -5.00 1.35
N THR A 582 15.97 -4.14 1.32
CA THR A 582 14.72 -4.32 2.06
C THR A 582 13.56 -4.33 1.09
N ALA A 583 12.60 -5.21 1.31
CA ALA A 583 11.37 -5.26 0.54
C ALA A 583 10.17 -5.31 1.49
N ASP A 584 9.30 -4.31 1.42
CA ASP A 584 8.05 -4.25 2.17
C ASP A 584 6.88 -4.39 1.21
N VAL A 585 5.92 -5.26 1.55
CA VAL A 585 4.74 -5.54 0.72
C VAL A 585 3.51 -5.57 1.63
N ASP A 586 2.46 -4.84 1.27
CA ASP A 586 1.20 -4.90 2.02
C ASP A 586 0.51 -6.27 1.86
N GLY A 587 -0.49 -6.55 2.70
CA GLY A 587 -1.17 -7.87 2.69
C GLY A 587 -1.89 -8.21 1.38
N ALA A 588 -2.18 -7.20 0.55
CA ALA A 588 -2.84 -7.36 -0.74
C ALA A 588 -1.87 -7.37 -1.95
N GLY A 589 -0.58 -7.05 -1.75
CA GLY A 589 0.39 -6.87 -2.84
C GLY A 589 0.15 -5.60 -3.69
N ASN A 590 -0.68 -4.69 -3.20
CA ASN A 590 -1.00 -3.42 -3.84
C ASN A 590 0.13 -2.42 -3.66
N GLU A 591 0.71 -2.35 -2.47
CA GLU A 591 1.81 -1.44 -2.12
C GLU A 591 3.10 -2.23 -1.95
N ILE A 592 4.16 -1.79 -2.63
CA ILE A 592 5.50 -2.37 -2.54
C ILE A 592 6.51 -1.24 -2.38
N ALA A 593 7.41 -1.40 -1.40
CA ALA A 593 8.62 -0.60 -1.28
C ALA A 593 9.86 -1.50 -1.39
N LEU A 594 10.87 -1.05 -2.12
CA LEU A 594 12.15 -1.73 -2.30
C LEU A 594 13.28 -0.72 -2.13
N SER A 595 14.20 -0.99 -1.20
CA SER A 595 15.40 -0.17 -1.03
C SER A 595 16.65 -1.06 -0.90
N GLY A 596 17.83 -0.52 -1.15
CA GLY A 596 19.06 -1.25 -0.89
C GLY A 596 20.31 -0.69 -1.53
N SER A 597 21.43 -1.36 -1.29
CA SER A 597 22.73 -0.94 -1.79
C SER A 597 23.75 -2.07 -1.90
N ALA A 598 24.75 -1.85 -2.74
CA ALA A 598 25.95 -2.68 -2.85
C ALA A 598 27.19 -1.78 -3.07
N ASP A 599 28.26 -2.06 -2.33
CA ASP A 599 29.42 -1.16 -2.27
C ASP A 599 30.30 -1.24 -3.51
N SER A 600 30.56 -2.45 -4.03
CA SER A 600 31.39 -2.63 -5.22
C SER A 600 31.24 -4.00 -5.88
N GLY A 601 31.58 -4.06 -7.15
CA GLY A 601 31.77 -5.31 -7.88
C GLY A 601 32.82 -5.14 -8.97
N LEU A 602 33.49 -6.24 -9.31
CA LEU A 602 34.52 -6.30 -10.33
C LEU A 602 34.48 -7.65 -11.03
N VAL A 603 34.50 -7.60 -12.35
CA VAL A 603 34.64 -8.73 -13.26
C VAL A 603 35.90 -8.49 -14.07
N ASN A 604 36.83 -9.42 -14.06
CA ASN A 604 38.06 -9.38 -14.84
C ASN A 604 38.13 -10.67 -15.65
N THR A 605 37.94 -10.57 -16.96
CA THR A 605 37.86 -11.71 -17.89
C THR A 605 38.57 -11.38 -19.20
N VAL A 606 38.65 -12.34 -20.11
CA VAL A 606 39.22 -12.17 -21.45
C VAL A 606 38.09 -12.04 -22.47
N ASN A 607 38.12 -11.01 -23.30
CA ASN A 607 37.11 -10.82 -24.34
C ASN A 607 37.38 -11.71 -25.58
N GLU A 608 36.48 -11.62 -26.57
CA GLU A 608 36.56 -12.36 -27.84
C GLU A 608 37.86 -12.11 -28.64
N TYR A 609 38.53 -10.99 -28.35
CA TYR A 609 39.77 -10.56 -29.00
C TYR A 609 41.03 -10.96 -28.23
N GLY A 610 40.89 -11.74 -27.15
CA GLY A 610 42.03 -12.15 -26.32
C GLY A 610 42.58 -11.06 -25.39
N GLN A 611 41.86 -9.94 -25.23
CA GLN A 611 42.27 -8.83 -24.37
C GLN A 611 41.72 -8.99 -22.96
N ARG A 612 42.49 -8.59 -21.96
CA ARG A 612 42.04 -8.60 -20.57
C ARG A 612 41.12 -7.42 -20.32
N VAL A 613 39.85 -7.68 -20.02
CA VAL A 613 38.85 -6.67 -19.71
C VAL A 613 38.46 -6.75 -18.24
N GLN A 614 38.63 -5.64 -17.53
CA GLN A 614 38.15 -5.44 -16.17
C GLN A 614 37.01 -4.42 -16.17
N LEU A 615 35.83 -4.87 -15.75
CA LEU A 615 34.65 -4.04 -15.50
C LEU A 615 34.46 -3.94 -13.99
N SER A 616 34.24 -2.74 -13.47
CA SER A 616 33.94 -2.56 -12.05
C SER A 616 32.92 -1.46 -11.79
N PHE A 617 32.13 -1.61 -10.74
CA PHE A 617 31.24 -0.58 -10.23
C PHE A 617 31.52 -0.30 -8.75
N ASN A 618 31.16 0.90 -8.30
CA ASN A 618 31.16 1.33 -6.91
C ASN A 618 29.85 2.03 -6.57
N GLY A 619 29.34 1.78 -5.36
CA GLY A 619 28.24 2.52 -4.74
C GLY A 619 26.93 2.45 -5.53
N ILE A 620 26.37 1.25 -5.71
CA ILE A 620 25.00 1.11 -6.21
C ILE A 620 24.03 1.34 -5.06
N LYS A 621 23.05 2.21 -5.26
CA LYS A 621 21.93 2.40 -4.33
C LYS A 621 20.62 2.45 -5.10
N THR A 622 19.58 1.89 -4.52
CA THR A 622 18.22 1.95 -5.05
C THR A 622 17.23 2.20 -3.92
N ASP A 623 16.18 2.94 -4.23
CA ASP A 623 15.06 3.21 -3.35
C ASP A 623 13.82 3.40 -4.23
N GLY A 624 12.70 2.80 -3.88
CA GLY A 624 11.49 2.95 -4.69
C GLY A 624 10.26 2.41 -4.01
N ASP A 625 9.14 3.02 -4.34
CA ASP A 625 7.81 2.63 -3.90
C ASP A 625 6.88 2.53 -5.11
N SER A 626 5.91 1.63 -5.03
CA SER A 626 4.87 1.50 -6.05
C SER A 626 3.55 1.09 -5.42
N LYS A 627 2.47 1.57 -6.00
CA LYS A 627 1.09 1.22 -5.66
C LYS A 627 0.30 0.82 -6.91
N ARG A 628 -0.64 -0.11 -6.79
CA ARG A 628 -1.62 -0.39 -7.85
C ARG A 628 -2.64 0.77 -7.94
N SER A 629 -2.86 1.27 -9.16
CA SER A 629 -3.89 2.26 -9.46
C SER A 629 -5.26 1.59 -9.69
N LEU A 630 -6.33 2.40 -9.79
CA LEU A 630 -7.69 1.94 -10.12
C LEU A 630 -7.80 1.19 -11.46
N PHE A 631 -6.78 1.24 -12.32
CA PHE A 631 -6.74 0.52 -13.61
C PHE A 631 -5.81 -0.69 -13.60
N ASP A 632 -5.38 -1.13 -12.42
CA ASP A 632 -4.47 -2.26 -12.24
C ASP A 632 -3.09 -2.04 -12.90
N GLN A 633 -2.68 -0.77 -13.02
CA GLN A 633 -1.32 -0.38 -13.40
C GLN A 633 -0.56 0.11 -12.18
N ARG A 634 0.74 -0.22 -12.09
CA ARG A 634 1.59 0.28 -11.01
C ARG A 634 2.10 1.69 -11.29
N VAL A 635 1.97 2.55 -10.28
CA VAL A 635 2.50 3.92 -10.26
C VAL A 635 3.30 4.13 -8.98
N GLY A 636 4.27 5.04 -8.98
CA GLY A 636 5.09 5.29 -7.80
C GLY A 636 6.36 6.06 -8.09
N SER A 637 7.37 5.89 -7.24
CA SER A 637 8.66 6.56 -7.38
C SER A 637 9.81 5.56 -7.34
N GLN A 638 10.88 5.86 -8.06
CA GLN A 638 12.10 5.04 -8.07
C GLN A 638 13.31 5.95 -8.20
N LYS A 639 14.31 5.71 -7.37
CA LYS A 639 15.61 6.35 -7.39
C LYS A 639 16.69 5.28 -7.46
N ALA A 640 17.61 5.41 -8.40
CA ALA A 640 18.77 4.55 -8.52
C ALA A 640 20.03 5.39 -8.77
N THR A 641 21.13 5.05 -8.09
CA THR A 641 22.41 5.75 -8.23
C THR A 641 23.56 4.77 -8.38
N ILE A 642 24.57 5.15 -9.15
CA ILE A 642 25.85 4.46 -9.26
C ILE A 642 26.96 5.52 -9.11
N ASP A 643 27.77 5.40 -8.07
CA ASP A 643 28.83 6.37 -7.78
C ASP A 643 29.93 6.33 -8.85
N LYS A 644 30.36 5.14 -9.27
CA LYS A 644 31.35 4.95 -10.34
C LYS A 644 31.12 3.64 -11.09
N LEU A 645 31.30 3.65 -12.42
CA LEU A 645 31.48 2.49 -13.28
C LEU A 645 32.77 2.69 -14.07
N SER A 646 33.63 1.67 -14.17
CA SER A 646 34.88 1.75 -14.93
C SER A 646 35.14 0.51 -15.76
N MET A 647 35.76 0.72 -16.92
CA MET A 647 36.22 -0.30 -17.84
C MET A 647 37.71 -0.10 -18.10
N VAL A 648 38.48 -1.17 -17.88
CA VAL A 648 39.93 -1.23 -18.10
C VAL A 648 40.19 -2.36 -19.10
N VAL A 649 40.98 -2.09 -20.14
CA VAL A 649 41.39 -3.09 -21.15
C VAL A 649 42.91 -3.12 -21.18
N ASP A 650 43.50 -4.31 -20.98
CA ASP A 650 44.94 -4.55 -20.90
C ASP A 650 45.67 -3.59 -19.95
N GLY A 651 45.06 -3.34 -18.79
CA GLY A 651 45.60 -2.45 -17.75
C GLY A 651 45.45 -0.95 -18.03
N LYS A 652 44.84 -0.56 -19.16
CA LYS A 652 44.55 0.84 -19.49
C LYS A 652 43.09 1.16 -19.21
N GLU A 653 42.83 2.18 -18.41
CA GLU A 653 41.46 2.67 -18.14
C GLU A 653 40.89 3.30 -19.43
N ILE A 654 39.90 2.63 -20.02
CA ILE A 654 39.31 3.03 -21.31
C ILE A 654 38.14 3.98 -21.07
N ALA A 655 37.27 3.68 -20.10
CA ALA A 655 36.10 4.49 -19.82
C ALA A 655 35.76 4.50 -18.32
N VAL A 656 35.31 5.65 -17.83
CA VAL A 656 34.76 5.84 -16.48
C VAL A 656 33.48 6.67 -16.55
N VAL A 657 32.44 6.22 -15.86
CA VAL A 657 31.19 6.93 -15.65
C VAL A 657 31.09 7.24 -14.17
N GLU A 658 31.02 8.52 -13.78
CA GLU A 658 30.94 8.97 -12.39
C GLU A 658 29.57 9.60 -12.12
N GLY A 659 28.96 9.25 -10.99
CA GLY A 659 27.73 9.86 -10.49
C GLY A 659 26.55 9.70 -11.44
N PHE A 660 26.24 8.47 -11.86
CA PHE A 660 25.02 8.20 -12.62
C PHE A 660 23.82 8.15 -11.68
N ASN A 661 22.79 8.95 -11.94
CA ASN A 661 21.55 8.97 -11.16
C ASN A 661 20.33 8.87 -12.07
N LEU A 662 19.36 8.06 -11.66
CA LEU A 662 18.02 7.94 -12.23
C LEU A 662 17.00 8.28 -11.13
N ASN A 663 16.10 9.22 -11.41
CA ASN A 663 14.88 9.42 -10.63
C ASN A 663 13.68 9.28 -11.55
N ALA A 664 12.81 8.30 -11.30
CA ALA A 664 11.59 8.07 -12.02
C ALA A 664 10.39 8.31 -11.10
N LYS A 665 9.33 8.92 -11.63
CA LYS A 665 8.04 9.09 -10.95
C LYS A 665 6.91 8.86 -11.93
N SER A 666 5.88 8.16 -11.51
CA SER A 666 4.63 8.01 -12.26
C SER A 666 3.43 8.19 -11.32
N ASP A 667 2.33 8.70 -11.87
CA ASP A 667 1.07 8.87 -11.14
C ASP A 667 -0.14 8.89 -12.08
N VAL A 668 -1.34 8.74 -11.53
CA VAL A 668 -2.61 8.96 -12.23
C VAL A 668 -3.03 10.42 -12.01
N GLN A 669 -3.42 11.11 -13.06
CA GLN A 669 -3.96 12.47 -12.96
C GLN A 669 -5.28 12.50 -12.18
N ASP A 670 -5.68 13.69 -11.70
CA ASP A 670 -6.90 13.90 -10.90
C ASP A 670 -8.18 13.42 -11.60
N ASP A 671 -8.19 13.39 -12.93
CA ASP A 671 -9.32 12.88 -13.71
C ASP A 671 -9.50 11.36 -13.63
N LYS A 672 -8.56 10.67 -12.96
CA LYS A 672 -8.51 9.22 -12.80
C LYS A 672 -8.62 8.50 -14.13
N LYS A 673 -8.07 9.04 -15.22
CA LYS A 673 -8.08 8.43 -16.57
C LYS A 673 -6.72 8.46 -17.23
N HIS A 674 -5.93 9.48 -16.97
CA HIS A 674 -4.64 9.66 -17.62
C HIS A 674 -3.47 9.38 -16.69
N PHE A 675 -2.46 8.70 -17.20
CA PHE A 675 -1.17 8.52 -16.54
C PHE A 675 -0.21 9.66 -16.87
N THR A 676 0.67 9.94 -15.92
CA THR A 676 1.86 10.78 -16.10
C THR A 676 3.09 10.00 -15.68
N GLY A 677 4.22 10.32 -16.31
CA GLY A 677 5.53 9.77 -15.99
C GLY A 677 6.61 10.83 -16.16
N GLN A 678 7.62 10.81 -15.30
CA GLN A 678 8.82 11.64 -15.39
C GLN A 678 10.04 10.77 -15.10
N PHE A 679 11.06 10.87 -15.95
CA PHE A 679 12.33 10.16 -15.84
C PHE A 679 13.46 11.17 -15.95
N ASP A 680 14.19 11.36 -14.85
CA ASP A 680 15.33 12.25 -14.75
C ASP A 680 16.61 11.43 -14.66
N TYR A 681 17.45 11.54 -15.68
CA TYR A 681 18.79 10.96 -15.75
C TYR A 681 19.81 12.07 -15.54
N SER A 682 20.87 11.79 -14.78
CA SER A 682 22.04 12.65 -14.70
C SER A 682 23.32 11.86 -14.60
N LEU A 683 24.39 12.46 -15.10
CA LEU A 683 25.74 11.93 -15.11
C LEU A 683 26.70 13.05 -14.71
N ASP A 684 27.49 12.86 -13.65
CA ASP A 684 28.42 13.88 -13.16
C ASP A 684 29.68 13.99 -14.03
N ALA A 685 30.23 12.86 -14.50
CA ALA A 685 31.31 12.87 -15.48
C ALA A 685 31.38 11.59 -16.33
N LEU A 686 31.67 11.74 -17.61
CA LEU A 686 32.18 10.70 -18.49
C LEU A 686 33.66 10.94 -18.73
N LYS A 687 34.51 9.96 -18.44
CA LYS A 687 35.93 10.01 -18.79
C LYS A 687 36.25 8.91 -19.79
N VAL A 688 37.03 9.22 -20.82
CA VAL A 688 37.54 8.26 -21.81
C VAL A 688 39.05 8.41 -21.87
N GLN A 689 39.79 7.33 -21.64
CA GLN A 689 41.26 7.34 -21.53
C GLN A 689 41.78 8.48 -20.63
N ASN A 690 41.21 8.62 -19.43
CA ASN A 690 41.47 9.70 -18.45
C ASN A 690 41.09 11.13 -18.87
N GLN A 691 40.55 11.35 -20.07
CA GLN A 691 40.05 12.66 -20.49
C GLN A 691 38.60 12.85 -20.07
N ASN A 692 38.28 13.94 -19.36
CA ASN A 692 36.91 14.25 -18.96
C ASN A 692 36.12 14.82 -20.15
N MET A 693 35.20 14.02 -20.69
CA MET A 693 34.35 14.33 -21.85
C MET A 693 33.14 15.21 -21.48
N GLY A 694 32.84 15.35 -20.19
CA GLY A 694 31.76 16.19 -19.69
C GLY A 694 30.72 15.45 -18.83
N SER A 695 29.64 16.16 -18.53
CA SER A 695 28.50 15.74 -17.70
C SER A 695 27.20 15.86 -18.48
N GLY A 696 26.18 15.07 -18.16
CA GLY A 696 24.92 15.06 -18.90
C GLY A 696 23.68 15.05 -18.01
N LYS A 697 22.57 15.61 -18.51
CA LYS A 697 21.24 15.44 -17.92
C LYS A 697 20.19 15.19 -18.98
N LEU A 698 19.20 14.36 -18.68
CA LEU A 698 18.04 14.11 -19.53
C LEU A 698 16.79 14.02 -18.66
N THR A 699 15.85 14.93 -18.85
CA THR A 699 14.50 14.82 -18.27
C THR A 699 13.51 14.48 -19.38
N LEU A 700 12.86 13.31 -19.26
CA LEU A 700 11.76 12.87 -20.11
C LEU A 700 10.46 12.92 -19.31
N LYS A 701 9.43 13.58 -19.84
CA LYS A 701 8.07 13.58 -19.27
C LYS A 701 7.07 13.02 -20.27
N LEU A 702 6.20 12.16 -19.78
CA LEU A 702 5.06 11.60 -20.49
C LEU A 702 3.79 12.09 -19.80
N GLY A 703 2.86 12.64 -20.55
CA GLY A 703 1.57 13.11 -20.04
C GLY A 703 0.42 12.66 -20.93
N ASN A 704 -0.79 12.69 -20.38
CA ASN A 704 -2.04 12.37 -21.07
C ASN A 704 -2.04 10.98 -21.73
N ILE A 705 -1.44 9.99 -21.08
CA ILE A 705 -1.50 8.60 -21.54
C ILE A 705 -2.81 7.99 -21.03
N ASP A 706 -3.73 7.62 -21.92
CA ASP A 706 -5.01 7.01 -21.52
C ASP A 706 -4.78 5.62 -20.89
N ALA A 707 -5.32 5.43 -19.69
CA ALA A 707 -5.07 4.23 -18.90
C ALA A 707 -5.64 2.95 -19.51
N ALA A 708 -6.87 3.02 -20.04
CA ALA A 708 -7.53 1.88 -20.65
C ALA A 708 -6.82 1.49 -21.96
N ALA A 709 -6.40 2.49 -22.73
CA ALA A 709 -5.67 2.29 -23.97
C ALA A 709 -4.27 1.72 -23.74
N LEU A 710 -3.57 2.16 -22.70
CA LEU A 710 -2.26 1.60 -22.32
C LEU A 710 -2.39 0.11 -21.92
N ARG A 711 -3.43 -0.24 -21.16
CA ARG A 711 -3.72 -1.64 -20.80
C ARG A 711 -4.01 -2.47 -22.05
N GLU A 712 -4.87 -1.98 -22.94
CA GLU A 712 -5.21 -2.67 -24.20
C GLU A 712 -3.98 -2.85 -25.09
N PHE A 713 -3.14 -1.82 -25.22
CA PHE A 713 -1.88 -1.87 -25.95
C PHE A 713 -0.95 -2.95 -25.38
N THR A 714 -0.74 -2.96 -24.07
CA THR A 714 0.17 -3.91 -23.40
C THR A 714 -0.28 -5.35 -23.63
N GLN A 715 -1.58 -5.63 -23.54
CA GLN A 715 -2.13 -6.96 -23.81
C GLN A 715 -1.89 -7.41 -25.25
N LYS A 716 -2.18 -6.53 -26.23
CA LYS A 716 -2.00 -6.85 -27.65
C LYS A 716 -0.53 -6.97 -28.04
N TYR A 717 0.32 -6.09 -27.52
CA TYR A 717 1.76 -6.13 -27.76
C TYR A 717 2.36 -7.42 -27.21
N ASN A 718 2.09 -7.79 -25.96
CA ASN A 718 2.62 -9.01 -25.36
C ASN A 718 2.15 -10.26 -26.11
N ALA A 719 0.86 -10.34 -26.48
CA ALA A 719 0.35 -11.45 -27.28
C ALA A 719 1.02 -11.54 -28.66
N GLY A 720 1.26 -10.39 -29.30
CA GLY A 720 1.95 -10.32 -30.58
C GLY A 720 3.42 -10.70 -30.51
N VAL A 721 4.14 -10.26 -29.48
CA VAL A 721 5.54 -10.66 -29.23
C VAL A 721 5.62 -12.15 -28.98
N GLN A 722 4.71 -12.72 -28.17
CA GLN A 722 4.65 -14.17 -27.95
C GLN A 722 4.43 -14.94 -29.24
N GLN A 723 3.50 -14.49 -30.10
CA GLN A 723 3.28 -15.10 -31.40
C GLN A 723 4.51 -14.99 -32.31
N LEU A 724 5.19 -13.85 -32.28
CA LEU A 724 6.40 -13.60 -33.06
C LEU A 724 7.56 -14.49 -32.63
N MET A 725 7.74 -14.66 -31.32
CA MET A 725 8.75 -15.53 -30.73
C MET A 725 8.40 -17.02 -30.89
N ALA A 726 7.13 -17.36 -31.06
CA ALA A 726 6.71 -18.73 -31.35
C ALA A 726 6.96 -19.16 -32.80
N ASP A 727 7.03 -18.22 -33.75
CA ASP A 727 7.22 -18.47 -35.18
C ASP A 727 8.65 -18.96 -35.50
N PRO A 728 8.85 -20.24 -35.88
CA PRO A 728 10.19 -20.77 -36.16
C PRO A 728 10.92 -20.06 -37.31
N ALA A 729 10.18 -19.50 -38.27
CA ALA A 729 10.77 -18.76 -39.39
C ALA A 729 11.39 -17.42 -38.96
N VAL A 730 10.87 -16.84 -37.88
CA VAL A 730 11.34 -15.56 -37.32
C VAL A 730 12.56 -15.77 -36.44
N GLN A 731 12.60 -16.86 -35.66
CA GLN A 731 13.72 -17.13 -34.75
C GLN A 731 15.06 -17.34 -35.46
N GLN A 732 15.03 -17.76 -36.72
CA GLN A 732 16.22 -18.02 -37.52
C GLN A 732 16.60 -16.83 -38.43
N ASN A 733 15.78 -15.76 -38.43
CA ASN A 733 15.97 -14.62 -39.31
C ASN A 733 15.80 -13.29 -38.53
N PRO A 734 16.91 -12.70 -38.05
CA PRO A 734 16.90 -11.42 -37.34
C PRO A 734 16.23 -10.27 -38.11
N GLU A 735 16.37 -10.24 -39.44
CA GLU A 735 15.74 -9.22 -40.28
C GLU A 735 14.22 -9.38 -40.32
N LEU A 736 13.73 -10.62 -40.43
CA LEU A 736 12.30 -10.91 -40.39
C LEU A 736 11.69 -10.61 -39.00
N TYR A 737 12.45 -10.88 -37.93
CA TYR A 737 12.06 -10.47 -36.58
C TYR A 737 11.93 -8.95 -36.46
N GLN A 738 12.91 -8.21 -36.98
CA GLN A 738 12.86 -6.76 -36.98
C GLN A 738 11.66 -6.23 -37.78
N GLN A 739 11.43 -6.76 -38.99
CA GLN A 739 10.30 -6.37 -39.83
C GLN A 739 8.95 -6.60 -39.12
N LYS A 740 8.70 -7.82 -38.63
CA LYS A 740 7.43 -8.14 -37.97
C LYS A 740 7.27 -7.44 -36.62
N SER A 741 8.35 -7.17 -35.90
CA SER A 741 8.32 -6.36 -34.67
C SER A 741 7.87 -4.92 -34.97
N VAL A 742 8.38 -4.33 -36.05
CA VAL A 742 7.96 -3.00 -36.52
C VAL A 742 6.48 -3.00 -36.95
N GLU A 743 6.03 -4.03 -37.67
CA GLU A 743 4.61 -4.19 -38.04
C GLU A 743 3.71 -4.29 -36.81
N LEU A 744 4.10 -5.07 -35.80
CA LEU A 744 3.35 -5.23 -34.55
C LEU A 744 3.21 -3.92 -33.78
N ILE A 745 4.31 -3.17 -33.63
CA ILE A 745 4.29 -1.87 -32.95
C ILE A 745 3.40 -0.90 -33.74
N SER A 746 3.58 -0.84 -35.06
CA SER A 746 2.83 0.06 -35.94
C SER A 746 1.32 -0.19 -35.91
N ALA A 747 0.91 -1.47 -35.88
CA ALA A 747 -0.51 -1.85 -35.80
C ALA A 747 -1.18 -1.44 -34.48
N ASN A 748 -0.42 -1.37 -33.39
CA ASN A 748 -0.94 -1.07 -32.06
C ASN A 748 -0.69 0.38 -31.61
N LEU A 749 0.23 1.11 -32.24
CA LEU A 749 0.55 2.49 -31.92
C LEU A 749 -0.66 3.43 -31.82
N PRO A 750 -1.70 3.35 -32.70
CA PRO A 750 -2.88 4.19 -32.57
C PRO A 750 -3.60 4.08 -31.23
N LEU A 751 -3.50 2.94 -30.52
CA LEU A 751 -4.10 2.78 -29.19
C LEU A 751 -3.49 3.76 -28.20
N LEU A 752 -2.16 3.88 -28.17
CA LEU A 752 -1.45 4.77 -27.24
C LEU A 752 -1.75 6.26 -27.49
N LEU A 753 -2.33 6.60 -28.64
CA LEU A 753 -2.63 7.98 -29.02
C LEU A 753 -4.03 8.45 -28.61
N LYS A 754 -4.91 7.56 -28.13
CA LYS A 754 -6.29 7.90 -27.70
C LYS A 754 -6.35 9.03 -26.68
N GLY A 755 -5.37 9.11 -25.78
CA GLY A 755 -5.27 10.16 -24.75
C GLY A 755 -4.73 11.51 -25.24
N ASN A 756 -4.34 11.64 -26.52
CA ASN A 756 -3.58 12.77 -27.05
C ASN A 756 -2.29 13.03 -26.23
N PRO A 757 -1.38 12.04 -26.20
CA PRO A 757 -0.24 12.06 -25.30
C PRO A 757 0.72 13.20 -25.59
N ILE A 758 1.42 13.61 -24.54
CA ILE A 758 2.43 14.66 -24.57
C ILE A 758 3.77 14.05 -24.19
N ILE A 759 4.78 14.23 -25.04
CA ILE A 759 6.15 13.80 -24.79
C ILE A 759 7.01 15.06 -24.68
N THR A 760 7.65 15.25 -23.53
CA THR A 760 8.55 16.39 -23.31
C THR A 760 9.95 15.91 -22.97
N VAL A 761 10.96 16.42 -23.66
CA VAL A 761 12.37 16.31 -23.29
C VAL A 761 12.82 17.70 -22.86
N ALA A 762 13.08 17.93 -21.58
CA ALA A 762 13.44 19.26 -21.10
C ALA A 762 14.14 19.24 -19.71
N PRO A 763 15.48 19.38 -19.63
CA PRO A 763 16.45 19.41 -20.73
C PRO A 763 17.03 18.04 -21.07
N LEU A 764 17.43 17.84 -22.33
CA LEU A 764 18.59 17.02 -22.68
C LEU A 764 19.80 17.97 -22.73
N SER A 765 20.84 17.73 -21.95
CA SER A 765 22.00 18.61 -21.86
C SER A 765 23.30 17.83 -21.79
N TRP A 766 24.34 18.41 -22.39
CA TRP A 766 25.72 17.96 -22.25
C TRP A 766 26.60 19.16 -21.93
N LYS A 767 27.45 19.05 -20.92
CA LYS A 767 28.26 20.15 -20.40
C LYS A 767 29.71 19.74 -20.27
N ASN A 768 30.61 20.62 -20.69
CA ASN A 768 32.04 20.53 -20.40
C ASN A 768 32.54 21.86 -19.81
N ALA A 769 33.85 21.99 -19.62
CA ALA A 769 34.45 23.20 -19.04
C ALA A 769 34.28 24.48 -19.91
N LYS A 770 33.87 24.34 -21.17
CA LYS A 770 33.74 25.44 -22.13
C LYS A 770 32.28 25.85 -22.38
N GLY A 771 31.30 25.15 -21.83
CA GLY A 771 29.88 25.50 -21.90
C GLY A 771 28.95 24.30 -21.84
N GLU A 772 27.68 24.52 -22.12
CA GLU A 772 26.61 23.51 -22.04
C GLU A 772 25.71 23.61 -23.27
N SER A 773 25.55 22.48 -23.98
CA SER A 773 24.59 22.34 -25.07
C SER A 773 23.29 21.81 -24.51
N THR A 774 22.17 22.32 -25.01
CA THR A 774 20.83 21.93 -24.53
C THR A 774 19.91 21.65 -25.71
N PHE A 775 19.12 20.58 -25.60
CA PHE A 775 18.01 20.26 -26.46
C PHE A 775 16.73 20.17 -25.64
N ASN A 776 15.69 20.87 -26.07
CA ASN A 776 14.35 20.77 -25.52
C ASN A 776 13.38 20.38 -26.64
N LEU A 777 12.40 19.54 -26.31
CA LEU A 777 11.34 19.10 -27.21
C LEU A 777 10.03 19.02 -26.43
N SER A 778 8.95 19.56 -26.99
CA SER A 778 7.57 19.32 -26.58
C SER A 778 6.80 18.82 -27.79
N LEU A 779 6.42 17.54 -27.77
CA LEU A 779 5.66 16.88 -28.81
C LEU A 779 4.25 16.58 -28.29
N PHE A 780 3.25 17.21 -28.91
CA PHE A 780 1.84 16.98 -28.64
C PHE A 780 1.28 16.11 -29.75
N MET A 781 0.82 14.92 -29.38
CA MET A 781 0.22 13.97 -30.31
C MET A 781 -1.30 14.15 -30.35
N LYS A 782 -1.95 13.58 -31.36
CA LYS A 782 -3.42 13.49 -31.42
C LYS A 782 -3.89 12.11 -31.88
N ASP A 783 -5.11 11.76 -31.47
CA ASP A 783 -5.77 10.53 -31.88
C ASP A 783 -6.03 10.50 -33.40
N PRO A 784 -5.50 9.52 -34.15
CA PRO A 784 -5.69 9.41 -35.59
C PRO A 784 -7.13 9.08 -36.01
N GLN A 785 -8.03 8.63 -35.11
CA GLN A 785 -9.42 8.30 -35.45
C GLN A 785 -10.24 9.52 -35.95
N GLY A 786 -9.81 10.74 -35.64
CA GLY A 786 -10.43 11.96 -36.15
C GLY A 786 -10.16 12.24 -37.64
N ALA A 787 -9.23 11.52 -38.27
CA ALA A 787 -8.87 11.72 -39.67
C ALA A 787 -9.74 10.87 -40.62
N THR A 788 -10.45 11.50 -41.55
CA THR A 788 -11.25 10.81 -42.58
C THR A 788 -10.44 10.58 -43.86
N GLY A 789 -10.22 9.32 -44.26
CA GLY A 789 -9.58 8.92 -45.54
C GLY A 789 -8.12 8.42 -45.43
N PRO A 790 -7.56 7.80 -46.47
CA PRO A 790 -6.13 7.42 -46.51
C PRO A 790 -5.22 8.66 -46.54
N ALA A 791 -4.05 8.60 -45.90
CA ALA A 791 -3.02 9.61 -46.07
C ALA A 791 -2.26 9.28 -47.36
N ASN A 792 -2.28 10.19 -48.33
CA ASN A 792 -1.64 9.99 -49.64
C ASN A 792 -0.30 10.72 -49.73
N THR A 793 0.02 11.58 -48.77
CA THR A 793 1.30 12.31 -48.71
C THR A 793 1.94 12.21 -47.32
N PRO A 794 3.28 12.33 -47.21
CA PRO A 794 3.98 12.36 -45.91
C PRO A 794 3.48 13.48 -44.98
N GLU A 795 3.06 14.61 -45.54
CA GLU A 795 2.49 15.74 -44.80
C GLU A 795 1.16 15.36 -44.13
N GLU A 796 0.26 14.72 -44.89
CA GLU A 796 -1.02 14.21 -44.36
C GLU A 796 -0.82 13.13 -43.29
N GLN A 797 0.25 12.33 -43.43
CA GLN A 797 0.60 11.30 -42.45
C GLN A 797 1.15 11.92 -41.16
N LEU A 798 2.03 12.93 -41.24
CA LEU A 798 2.53 13.64 -40.06
C LEU A 798 1.40 14.38 -39.33
N ASP A 799 0.58 15.12 -40.08
CA ASP A 799 -0.57 15.83 -39.51
C ASP A 799 -1.56 14.86 -38.89
N ARG A 800 -1.63 13.58 -39.27
CA ARG A 800 -2.54 12.63 -38.61
C ARG A 800 -2.21 12.35 -37.15
N TYR A 801 -0.92 12.31 -36.82
CA TYR A 801 -0.44 11.85 -35.51
C TYR A 801 0.07 12.99 -34.62
N VAL A 802 0.58 14.06 -35.22
CA VAL A 802 1.19 15.18 -34.50
C VAL A 802 0.24 16.38 -34.51
N LYS A 803 -0.13 16.86 -33.31
CA LYS A 803 -0.91 18.09 -33.15
C LYS A 803 -0.01 19.32 -33.23
N SER A 804 1.11 19.28 -32.51
CA SER A 804 2.13 20.32 -32.54
C SER A 804 3.47 19.81 -32.02
N LEU A 805 4.55 20.42 -32.46
CA LEU A 805 5.91 20.18 -32.01
C LEU A 805 6.59 21.52 -31.75
N ASP A 806 7.32 21.63 -30.64
CA ASP A 806 8.27 22.71 -30.38
C ASP A 806 9.59 22.08 -29.97
N ALA A 807 10.64 22.33 -30.75
CA ALA A 807 11.97 21.81 -30.50
C ALA A 807 12.99 22.95 -30.57
N LYS A 808 13.94 22.96 -29.63
CA LYS A 808 15.02 23.95 -29.60
C LYS A 808 16.33 23.30 -29.20
N LEU A 809 17.33 23.44 -30.07
CA LEU A 809 18.71 23.04 -29.88
C LEU A 809 19.59 24.28 -29.76
N VAL A 810 20.46 24.31 -28.75
CA VAL A 810 21.49 25.34 -28.56
C VAL A 810 22.82 24.64 -28.30
N ILE A 811 23.81 24.93 -29.14
CA ILE A 811 25.17 24.38 -29.06
C ILE A 811 26.14 25.56 -29.03
N PRO A 812 26.74 25.89 -27.87
CA PRO A 812 27.84 26.85 -27.82
C PRO A 812 29.05 26.33 -28.60
N MET A 813 29.56 27.10 -29.56
CA MET A 813 30.73 26.73 -30.35
C MET A 813 31.97 26.41 -29.50
N PRO A 814 32.27 27.15 -28.39
CA PRO A 814 33.40 26.80 -27.53
C PRO A 814 33.25 25.43 -26.85
N MET A 815 32.02 25.09 -26.46
CA MET A 815 31.69 23.78 -25.88
C MET A 815 31.93 22.67 -26.91
N ALA A 816 31.36 22.81 -28.11
CA ALA A 816 31.49 21.79 -29.17
C ALA A 816 32.95 21.65 -29.65
N THR A 817 33.67 22.76 -29.76
CA THR A 817 35.10 22.76 -30.11
C THR A 817 35.92 22.05 -29.05
N GLY A 818 35.64 22.31 -27.76
CA GLY A 818 36.32 21.61 -26.66
C GLY A 818 36.10 20.10 -26.69
N LEU A 819 34.87 19.65 -26.96
CA LEU A 819 34.56 18.22 -27.07
C LEU A 819 35.25 17.58 -28.28
N MET A 820 35.17 18.20 -29.46
CA MET A 820 35.81 17.67 -30.67
C MET A 820 37.35 17.65 -30.58
N SER A 821 37.96 18.60 -29.86
CA SER A 821 39.41 18.58 -29.57
C SER A 821 39.77 17.36 -28.73
N GLN A 822 38.99 17.04 -27.69
CA GLN A 822 39.21 15.83 -26.89
C GLN A 822 39.08 14.55 -27.72
N VAL A 823 38.08 14.47 -28.60
CA VAL A 823 37.92 13.34 -29.54
C VAL A 823 39.14 13.21 -30.46
N ALA A 824 39.62 14.30 -31.06
CA ALA A 824 40.82 14.27 -31.89
C ALA A 824 42.08 13.85 -31.09
N GLN A 825 42.21 14.24 -29.82
CA GLN A 825 43.31 13.77 -28.98
C GLN A 825 43.22 12.26 -28.72
N LEU A 826 42.02 11.70 -28.58
CA LEU A 826 41.80 10.25 -28.46
C LEU A 826 42.16 9.49 -29.75
N GLU A 827 42.03 10.14 -30.91
CA GLU A 827 42.47 9.60 -32.21
C GLU A 827 44.00 9.74 -32.43
N GLY A 828 44.72 10.38 -31.51
CA GLY A 828 46.19 10.47 -31.52
C GLY A 828 46.77 11.79 -32.06
N TYR A 829 45.94 12.80 -32.35
CA TYR A 829 46.43 14.13 -32.75
C TYR A 829 47.08 14.88 -31.58
N SER A 830 48.06 15.74 -31.87
CA SER A 830 48.65 16.61 -30.85
C SER A 830 47.64 17.68 -30.38
N PRO A 831 47.73 18.21 -29.14
CA PRO A 831 46.78 19.19 -28.63
C PRO A 831 46.57 20.41 -29.53
N GLU A 832 47.64 20.92 -30.13
CA GLU A 832 47.58 22.08 -31.05
C GLU A 832 46.85 21.75 -32.36
N GLU A 833 47.09 20.55 -32.91
CA GLU A 833 46.39 20.06 -34.10
C GLU A 833 44.92 19.78 -33.81
N SER A 834 44.62 19.17 -32.65
CA SER A 834 43.26 18.87 -32.20
C SER A 834 42.41 20.13 -32.07
N ASP A 835 42.91 21.18 -31.42
CA ASP A 835 42.20 22.45 -31.26
C ASP A 835 41.96 23.13 -32.62
N LYS A 836 42.94 23.08 -33.52
CA LYS A 836 42.82 23.64 -34.87
C LYS A 836 41.80 22.88 -35.70
N LEU A 837 41.88 21.55 -35.72
CA LEU A 837 40.98 20.66 -36.45
C LEU A 837 39.54 20.83 -35.95
N ALA A 838 39.35 20.77 -34.63
CA ALA A 838 38.05 20.96 -34.00
C ALA A 838 37.45 22.34 -34.33
N SER A 839 38.24 23.42 -34.22
CA SER A 839 37.76 24.77 -34.56
C SER A 839 37.35 24.88 -36.02
N GLN A 840 38.12 24.29 -36.95
CA GLN A 840 37.79 24.28 -38.37
C GLN A 840 36.51 23.46 -38.64
N GLN A 841 36.38 22.28 -38.04
CA GLN A 841 35.20 21.42 -38.19
C GLN A 841 33.94 22.09 -37.66
N ILE A 842 33.97 22.65 -36.44
CA ILE A 842 32.80 23.31 -35.84
C ILE A 842 32.39 24.56 -36.61
N LYS A 843 33.35 25.39 -37.05
CA LYS A 843 33.07 26.55 -37.92
C LYS A 843 32.50 26.11 -39.27
N GLY A 844 33.05 25.03 -39.85
CA GLY A 844 32.55 24.44 -41.09
C GLY A 844 31.12 23.95 -40.95
N LEU A 845 30.80 23.21 -39.88
CA LEU A 845 29.46 22.74 -39.57
C LEU A 845 28.47 23.90 -39.33
N ALA A 846 28.89 24.95 -38.60
CA ALA A 846 28.08 26.14 -38.40
C ALA A 846 27.78 26.87 -39.73
N ALA A 847 28.80 27.05 -40.57
CA ALA A 847 28.64 27.68 -41.88
C ALA A 847 27.76 26.83 -42.81
N MET A 848 27.93 25.51 -42.79
CA MET A 848 27.11 24.56 -43.56
C MET A 848 25.65 24.59 -43.09
N GLY A 849 25.41 24.58 -41.78
CA GLY A 849 24.07 24.68 -41.20
C GLY A 849 23.38 26.00 -41.54
N GLN A 850 24.11 27.13 -41.58
CA GLN A 850 23.60 28.41 -42.08
C GLN A 850 23.32 28.38 -43.58
N MET A 851 24.22 27.81 -44.38
CA MET A 851 24.09 27.70 -45.84
C MET A 851 22.83 26.91 -46.22
N PHE A 852 22.56 25.80 -45.53
CA PHE A 852 21.33 25.00 -45.70
C PHE A 852 20.14 25.53 -44.90
N ARG A 853 20.28 26.65 -44.19
CA ARG A 853 19.26 27.29 -43.35
C ARG A 853 18.69 26.42 -42.21
N VAL A 854 19.40 25.35 -41.84
CA VAL A 854 19.04 24.43 -40.76
C VAL A 854 19.38 25.01 -39.39
N THR A 855 20.41 25.85 -39.30
CA THR A 855 20.87 26.48 -38.05
C THR A 855 21.01 28.00 -38.21
N LYS A 856 20.86 28.74 -37.11
CA LYS A 856 21.28 30.14 -36.96
C LYS A 856 22.50 30.24 -36.04
N VAL A 857 23.35 31.22 -36.30
CA VAL A 857 24.44 31.58 -35.39
C VAL A 857 24.05 32.87 -34.67
N ASP A 858 23.95 32.82 -33.34
CA ASP A 858 23.65 33.95 -32.47
C ASP A 858 24.79 34.11 -31.45
N GLY A 859 25.63 35.13 -31.67
CA GLY A 859 26.92 35.24 -30.97
C GLY A 859 27.78 33.98 -31.22
N ASP A 860 28.18 33.31 -30.14
CA ASP A 860 28.96 32.08 -30.17
C ASP A 860 28.09 30.80 -30.16
N ASN A 861 26.77 30.90 -30.35
CA ASN A 861 25.85 29.75 -30.30
C ASN A 861 25.37 29.34 -31.68
N ILE A 862 25.47 28.05 -31.99
CA ILE A 862 24.72 27.41 -33.07
C ILE A 862 23.35 27.05 -32.50
N THR A 863 22.29 27.54 -33.13
CA THR A 863 20.92 27.37 -32.65
C THR A 863 20.04 26.81 -33.75
N THR A 864 19.14 25.90 -33.38
CA THR A 864 18.05 25.45 -34.24
C THR A 864 16.75 25.49 -33.44
N SER A 865 15.71 26.08 -34.01
CA SER A 865 14.36 26.06 -33.45
C SER A 865 13.41 25.51 -34.50
N LEU A 866 12.67 24.46 -34.20
CA LEU A 866 11.64 23.90 -35.08
C LEU A 866 10.30 23.95 -34.36
N GLN A 867 9.33 24.60 -34.97
CA GLN A 867 7.95 24.62 -34.50
C GLN A 867 7.04 24.06 -35.58
N TYR A 868 6.03 23.31 -35.18
CA TYR A 868 5.00 22.81 -36.08
C TYR A 868 3.64 22.86 -35.37
N GLY A 869 2.62 23.29 -36.10
CA GLY A 869 1.24 23.30 -35.64
C GLY A 869 0.30 23.84 -36.71
N SER A 870 -0.94 23.33 -36.74
CA SER A 870 -1.97 23.76 -37.70
C SER A 870 -1.51 23.70 -39.17
N GLY A 871 -0.78 22.63 -39.52
CA GLY A 871 -0.29 22.39 -40.89
C GLY A 871 0.86 23.30 -41.36
N LYS A 872 1.41 24.15 -40.48
CA LYS A 872 2.55 25.04 -40.79
C LYS A 872 3.76 24.68 -39.95
N ALA A 873 4.94 24.75 -40.55
CA ALA A 873 6.21 24.63 -39.86
C ALA A 873 6.89 26.00 -39.77
N SER A 874 7.66 26.21 -38.72
CA SER A 874 8.64 27.29 -38.64
C SER A 874 10.00 26.72 -38.25
N LEU A 875 10.98 26.93 -39.12
CA LEU A 875 12.37 26.60 -38.86
C LEU A 875 13.14 27.90 -38.63
N ASN A 876 13.74 28.04 -37.46
CA ASN A 876 14.50 29.20 -37.04
C ASN A 876 13.71 30.52 -37.13
N GLY A 877 12.39 30.50 -37.00
CA GLY A 877 11.52 31.67 -37.10
C GLY A 877 11.08 32.03 -38.54
N GLU A 878 11.55 31.31 -39.56
CA GLU A 878 11.01 31.41 -40.92
C GLU A 878 9.85 30.42 -41.07
N GLN A 879 8.69 30.88 -41.55
CA GLN A 879 7.56 30.00 -41.82
C GLN A 879 7.72 29.30 -43.16
N MET A 880 7.37 28.01 -43.22
CA MET A 880 7.38 27.20 -44.42
C MET A 880 6.28 26.13 -44.39
N SER A 881 5.94 25.59 -45.55
CA SER A 881 5.10 24.40 -45.68
C SER A 881 5.85 23.14 -45.23
N LEU A 882 5.11 22.08 -44.88
CA LEU A 882 5.71 20.78 -44.57
C LEU A 882 6.46 20.18 -45.78
N GLY A 883 5.95 20.36 -46.99
CA GLY A 883 6.64 19.91 -48.21
C GLY A 883 7.97 20.62 -48.43
N GLU A 884 8.04 21.93 -48.20
CA GLU A 884 9.31 22.67 -48.20
C GLU A 884 10.25 22.16 -47.12
N LEU A 885 9.77 21.97 -45.89
CA LEU A 885 10.56 21.43 -44.79
C LEU A 885 11.11 20.03 -45.15
N PHE A 886 10.28 19.11 -45.64
CA PHE A 886 10.73 17.79 -46.07
C PHE A 886 11.74 17.87 -47.20
N SER A 887 11.55 18.77 -48.17
CA SER A 887 12.50 18.95 -49.27
C SER A 887 13.88 19.43 -48.81
N MET A 888 13.97 20.14 -47.68
CA MET A 888 15.25 20.55 -47.09
C MET A 888 16.07 19.37 -46.54
N PHE A 889 15.41 18.28 -46.14
CA PHE A 889 16.05 17.10 -45.54
C PHE A 889 15.97 15.85 -46.45
N ALA A 890 15.20 15.91 -47.53
CA ALA A 890 15.18 14.89 -48.56
C ALA A 890 16.51 14.93 -49.32
N LEU A 891 17.40 13.96 -49.04
CA LEU A 891 18.58 13.74 -49.85
C LEU A 891 18.15 13.49 -51.30
N PRO A 892 18.75 14.14 -52.31
CA PRO A 892 18.55 13.74 -53.69
C PRO A 892 18.96 12.28 -53.83
N ALA A 893 18.09 11.46 -54.42
CA ALA A 893 18.45 10.11 -54.85
C ALA A 893 19.63 10.24 -55.85
N GLY A 894 20.87 10.11 -55.35
CA GLY A 894 22.09 10.37 -56.13
C GLY A 894 23.26 10.98 -55.35
N MET A 895 23.07 11.51 -54.14
CA MET A 895 24.18 11.84 -53.23
C MET A 895 24.26 10.82 -52.10
N GLY A 896 24.67 9.59 -52.43
CA GLY A 896 25.51 8.87 -51.49
C GLY A 896 26.75 9.73 -51.28
N GLY A 897 27.22 9.86 -50.03
CA GLY A 897 28.49 10.54 -49.75
C GLY A 897 29.61 10.00 -50.65
N PRO A 898 30.76 10.71 -50.77
CA PRO A 898 31.91 10.10 -51.41
C PRO A 898 32.06 8.71 -50.79
N ALA A 899 32.00 7.68 -51.64
CA ALA A 899 32.45 6.37 -51.24
C ALA A 899 33.78 6.63 -50.55
N LEU A 900 33.89 6.22 -49.28
CA LEU A 900 35.20 5.96 -48.72
C LEU A 900 35.86 5.06 -49.77
N GLN A 901 36.77 5.64 -50.55
CA GLN A 901 37.67 4.84 -51.35
C GLN A 901 38.31 3.92 -50.34
N ASP A 902 38.06 2.63 -50.51
CA ASP A 902 38.89 1.59 -49.94
C ASP A 902 40.33 1.98 -50.30
N ASN A 903 41.02 2.56 -49.33
CA ASN A 903 42.47 2.56 -49.34
C ASN A 903 42.83 1.09 -49.11
N ASP A 904 43.00 0.38 -50.21
CA ASP A 904 43.91 -0.75 -50.30
C ASP A 904 45.28 -0.30 -49.76
N SER A 905 45.54 -0.57 -48.48
CA SER A 905 46.85 -0.84 -47.87
C SER A 905 46.75 -0.82 -46.34
N ASP A 906 46.55 -1.98 -45.71
CA ASP A 906 47.68 -2.76 -45.23
C ASP A 906 47.20 -4.05 -44.58
N ALA A 907 47.90 -5.12 -44.93
CA ALA A 907 47.66 -6.48 -44.53
C ALA A 907 47.72 -6.68 -43.00
N VAL A 908 46.68 -7.30 -42.45
CA VAL A 908 46.84 -8.17 -41.27
C VAL A 908 47.09 -9.57 -41.81
N PRO A 909 48.20 -10.26 -41.46
CA PRO A 909 48.53 -11.55 -42.03
C PRO A 909 47.52 -12.61 -41.56
N GLN A 910 46.83 -13.25 -42.50
CA GLN A 910 46.25 -14.56 -42.23
C GLN A 910 47.38 -15.59 -42.09
N PRO A 911 47.24 -16.58 -41.20
CA PRO A 911 48.16 -17.71 -41.12
C PRO A 911 48.13 -18.48 -42.45
N GLN A 912 49.31 -18.70 -43.01
CA GLN A 912 49.50 -19.56 -44.18
C GLN A 912 49.21 -21.01 -43.80
N ASP A 913 48.14 -21.58 -44.35
CA ASP A 913 48.07 -23.02 -44.60
C ASP A 913 48.80 -23.29 -45.93
N GLU A 914 49.96 -23.91 -45.85
CA GLU A 914 50.66 -24.50 -46.99
C GLU A 914 49.96 -25.81 -47.40
N ALA A 915 49.69 -25.93 -48.69
CA ALA A 915 49.58 -27.20 -49.40
C ALA A 915 50.36 -27.06 -50.73
N PRO A 916 50.74 -28.12 -51.47
CA PRO A 916 50.60 -29.56 -51.23
C PRO A 916 51.90 -30.38 -51.51
N GLY A 917 51.91 -31.67 -51.13
CA GLY A 917 52.89 -32.64 -51.62
C GLY A 917 52.36 -34.06 -51.53
N ASP A 918 52.31 -34.72 -52.70
CA ASP A 918 51.97 -36.12 -52.98
C ASP A 918 52.44 -37.13 -51.91
N ASP A 919 51.68 -38.20 -51.63
CA ASP A 919 51.63 -39.40 -52.47
C ASP A 919 50.91 -40.57 -51.75
N THR A 920 50.26 -41.42 -52.54
CA THR A 920 49.83 -42.81 -52.25
C THR A 920 48.71 -43.14 -51.24
N SER A 921 47.56 -43.54 -51.81
CA SER A 921 46.69 -44.66 -51.35
C SER A 921 47.49 -45.97 -51.15
N PRO A 922 47.00 -47.06 -50.50
CA PRO A 922 45.59 -47.43 -50.36
C PRO A 922 45.18 -48.20 -49.07
N ASP A 923 43.90 -48.63 -49.10
CA ASP A 923 43.32 -49.81 -48.44
C ASP A 923 42.64 -49.68 -47.07
N ALA A 924 41.32 -49.57 -47.16
CA ALA A 924 40.34 -50.60 -46.80
C ALA A 924 40.16 -51.02 -45.32
N GLU A 925 38.90 -50.78 -44.89
CA GLU A 925 38.03 -51.67 -44.09
C GLU A 925 38.16 -51.71 -42.55
N PRO A 926 37.09 -52.11 -41.82
CA PRO A 926 36.23 -51.17 -41.11
C PRO A 926 36.15 -51.40 -39.59
N ALA A 927 35.35 -50.56 -38.94
CA ALA A 927 34.83 -50.56 -37.56
C ALA A 927 35.00 -51.84 -36.70
N PRO A 928 35.02 -51.67 -35.36
CA PRO A 928 33.74 -51.95 -34.69
C PRO A 928 33.38 -50.98 -33.56
N GLN A 929 32.05 -50.86 -33.45
CA GLN A 929 31.23 -50.59 -32.27
C GLN A 929 31.93 -50.78 -30.91
N GLN A 930 31.82 -49.77 -30.04
CA GLN A 930 30.95 -49.82 -28.86
C GLN A 930 30.52 -48.42 -28.45
#